data_AF-A0A329SI45-F1
#
_entry.id   AF-A0A329SI45-F1
#
_cell.length_a   1.000
_cell.length_b   1.000
_cell.length_c   1.000
_cell.angle_alpha   90.00
_cell.angle_beta   90.00
_cell.angle_gamma   90.00
#
_symmetry.space_group_name_H-M   'P 1'
#
loop_
_entity.id
_entity.type
_entity.pdbx_description
1 polymer ?
#
loop_
_entity_poly.entity_id
_entity_poly.type
_entity_poly.pdbx_seq_one_letter_code
_entity_poly.pdbx_strand_id
1 'polypeptide(L)'
;MGRQVVIPQRSAPAKDSTTDDTKDVAYWSRVLVVPSRSRQVSRLWLEKALVLTDGVQLFALMWQLSQPWPWPARWLGATRWSNAFTLDFFSFRATGAAMGSTSQSFSLWGEMPHYWLYALVWALVPWTGVLVLQIAKRTWTKQGRSDFLLLGVTWENVLLQILQSLYVPAGLAVLRLVNCNADGGVSVDPTGMSCGSVGHVMAVLVITCALGGGFLVGLPWILRRRIRESMVHSSVEKHERFVQGKELEFILGTSDTYLELYMPQFASFRRHSVEMPVQMCILKLLLLLVFSVLRSPPPSMANQGMQGSIFFFVVVSLAVYRTWRFPYRCVSTSYLVILVDWMLVANGVFVLLCANGVRSALTVSTSVTSSLTFLNACFLVMIGSKGLHDFALINLHPQSAKAKGLCWPTNERMKEIIYYGSKVESWVKAIHIAQSTILASLLVIPSMRSCEDLKTALDQVELCYEEAVSCDHLLMGQLYEVSLYVHELYVEAVASSPFHRIGFPTKDMAELTGVLQRRKDRQLLLSTRTRRVLNKLNIARSWPRRARPYAPENTGWNRARIAVGVQKFLDAESDSHQSASVLAATDWKAVNSVFSLKCPDTNDSELLISVLAWSESLDLVRWCTIQDPSSVGISQEQYFSLKNARQYGIQGGIVSCGDADSGFAILQALSIPSTDPEPQLPTSDGDMLRLNTPALL
;
A
#
# COMPACT_ATOMS: atom_id res chain seq x y z
N MET A 1 -12.38 -9.28 -44.51
CA MET A 1 -11.48 -10.27 -45.13
C MET A 1 -10.40 -10.58 -44.12
N GLY A 2 -10.39 -11.82 -43.62
CA GLY A 2 -9.54 -12.24 -42.52
C GLY A 2 -8.09 -12.44 -42.92
N ARG A 3 -7.19 -12.22 -41.96
CA ARG A 3 -5.87 -12.85 -41.94
C ARG A 3 -5.74 -13.58 -40.62
N GLN A 4 -5.81 -14.91 -40.70
CA GLN A 4 -5.41 -15.83 -39.65
C GLN A 4 -3.95 -15.55 -39.29
N VAL A 5 -3.71 -15.22 -38.02
CA VAL A 5 -2.37 -15.34 -37.43
C VAL A 5 -2.20 -16.81 -37.08
N VAL A 6 -1.39 -17.50 -37.88
CA VAL A 6 -0.94 -18.86 -37.57
C VAL A 6 0.04 -18.76 -36.42
N ILE A 7 -0.41 -19.12 -35.22
CA ILE A 7 0.45 -19.36 -34.06
C ILE A 7 1.02 -20.77 -34.24
N PRO A 8 2.35 -20.98 -34.14
CA PRO A 8 2.91 -22.32 -34.24
C PRO A 8 2.44 -23.16 -33.05
N GLN A 9 1.64 -24.19 -33.33
CA GLN A 9 1.41 -25.31 -32.42
C GLN A 9 2.75 -26.01 -32.18
N ARG A 10 3.29 -25.88 -30.97
CA ARG A 10 4.42 -26.70 -30.53
C ARG A 10 3.85 -28.09 -30.21
N SER A 11 4.14 -29.06 -31.06
CA SER A 11 3.96 -30.48 -30.77
C SER A 11 4.76 -30.85 -29.51
N ALA A 12 4.16 -31.72 -28.69
CA ALA A 12 4.68 -32.15 -27.39
C ALA A 12 6.17 -32.53 -27.46
N PRO A 13 7.05 -31.90 -26.67
CA PRO A 13 8.43 -32.35 -26.56
C PRO A 13 8.51 -33.58 -25.66
N ALA A 14 9.30 -34.55 -26.11
CA ALA A 14 9.66 -35.74 -25.37
C ALA A 14 10.35 -35.38 -24.05
N LYS A 15 10.10 -36.23 -23.04
CA LYS A 15 10.65 -36.18 -21.69
C LYS A 15 12.17 -35.93 -21.67
N ASP A 16 12.58 -34.72 -21.32
CA ASP A 16 13.89 -34.42 -20.74
C ASP A 16 13.67 -33.57 -19.49
N SER A 17 13.64 -34.24 -18.33
CA SER A 17 12.70 -33.92 -17.24
C SER A 17 13.29 -33.15 -16.05
N THR A 18 14.26 -32.25 -16.22
CA THR A 18 14.76 -31.46 -15.07
C THR A 18 15.16 -30.01 -15.37
N THR A 19 15.56 -29.66 -16.59
CA THR A 19 16.04 -28.30 -16.90
C THR A 19 14.99 -27.40 -17.56
N ASP A 20 14.02 -27.95 -18.29
CA ASP A 20 12.98 -27.18 -18.99
C ASP A 20 11.85 -26.73 -18.04
N ASP A 21 11.43 -27.59 -17.11
CA ASP A 21 10.40 -27.28 -16.10
C ASP A 21 10.72 -26.00 -15.30
N THR A 22 11.99 -25.75 -14.99
CA THR A 22 12.39 -24.58 -14.20
C THR A 22 12.26 -23.27 -14.99
N LYS A 23 12.43 -23.32 -16.31
CA LYS A 23 12.27 -22.17 -17.20
C LYS A 23 10.80 -21.84 -17.40
N ASP A 24 9.97 -22.86 -17.57
CA ASP A 24 8.51 -22.71 -17.72
C ASP A 24 7.85 -22.23 -16.42
N VAL A 25 8.29 -22.75 -15.26
CA VAL A 25 7.89 -22.27 -13.93
C VAL A 25 8.17 -20.78 -13.76
N ALA A 26 9.38 -20.34 -14.11
CA ALA A 26 9.79 -18.95 -13.96
C ALA A 26 9.16 -18.03 -15.02
N TYR A 27 8.69 -18.58 -16.14
CA TYR A 27 8.00 -17.86 -17.19
C TYR A 27 6.57 -17.49 -16.76
N TRP A 28 5.73 -18.48 -16.43
CA TRP A 28 4.33 -18.24 -16.07
C TRP A 28 4.18 -17.36 -14.83
N SER A 29 5.05 -17.57 -13.83
CA SER A 29 5.12 -16.71 -12.65
C SER A 29 5.41 -15.25 -13.01
N ARG A 30 6.29 -14.97 -13.98
CA ARG A 30 6.60 -13.59 -14.40
C ARG A 30 5.52 -12.95 -15.26
N VAL A 31 4.81 -13.74 -16.04
CA VAL A 31 3.78 -13.25 -16.97
C VAL A 31 2.46 -12.96 -16.25
N LEU A 32 2.05 -13.84 -15.34
CA LEU A 32 0.70 -13.79 -14.73
C LEU A 32 0.63 -13.04 -13.41
N VAL A 33 1.73 -12.99 -12.64
CA VAL A 33 1.72 -12.44 -11.29
C VAL A 33 2.02 -10.95 -11.32
N VAL A 34 1.17 -10.14 -10.69
CA VAL A 34 1.44 -8.72 -10.44
C VAL A 34 2.41 -8.60 -9.26
N PRO A 35 3.68 -8.16 -9.46
CA PRO A 35 4.71 -8.24 -8.42
C PRO A 35 4.39 -7.39 -7.17
N SER A 36 3.74 -6.23 -7.35
CA SER A 36 3.35 -5.37 -6.23
C SER A 36 2.32 -6.04 -5.31
N ARG A 37 1.36 -6.78 -5.90
CA ARG A 37 0.31 -7.51 -5.17
C ARG A 37 0.86 -8.78 -4.51
N SER A 38 1.75 -9.50 -5.20
CA SER A 38 2.50 -10.63 -4.62
C SER A 38 3.25 -10.25 -3.34
N ARG A 39 3.94 -9.11 -3.33
CA ARG A 39 4.63 -8.60 -2.14
C ARG A 39 3.68 -8.30 -0.97
N GLN A 40 2.47 -7.82 -1.26
CA GLN A 40 1.47 -7.53 -0.22
C GLN A 40 0.88 -8.81 0.39
N VAL A 41 0.73 -9.88 -0.40
CA VAL A 41 0.29 -11.19 0.08
C VAL A 41 1.42 -11.93 0.82
N SER A 42 2.67 -11.70 0.45
CA SER A 42 3.83 -12.25 1.15
C SER A 42 4.03 -11.58 2.51
N ARG A 43 3.43 -12.17 3.55
CA ARG A 43 3.44 -11.62 4.91
C ARG A 43 4.45 -12.26 5.86
N LEU A 44 5.31 -13.14 5.35
CA LEU A 44 6.26 -13.93 6.14
C LEU A 44 7.10 -13.07 7.11
N TRP A 45 7.73 -12.01 6.61
CA TRP A 45 8.60 -11.16 7.43
C TRP A 45 7.80 -10.21 8.33
N LEU A 46 6.70 -9.67 7.79
CA LEU A 46 5.78 -8.83 8.56
C LEU A 46 5.22 -9.56 9.78
N GLU A 47 4.83 -10.83 9.63
CA GLU A 47 4.37 -11.67 10.73
C GLU A 47 5.42 -11.90 11.80
N LYS A 48 6.65 -12.24 11.40
CA LYS A 48 7.74 -12.44 12.36
C LYS A 48 8.04 -11.14 13.11
N ALA A 49 8.04 -10.01 12.41
CA ALA A 49 8.20 -8.69 13.02
C ALA A 49 7.08 -8.36 14.01
N LEU A 50 5.82 -8.66 13.67
CA LEU A 50 4.66 -8.48 14.55
C LEU A 50 4.76 -9.36 15.80
N VAL A 51 5.10 -10.65 15.64
CA VAL A 51 5.29 -11.58 16.75
C VAL A 51 6.39 -11.13 17.71
N LEU A 52 7.53 -10.68 17.18
CA LEU A 52 8.63 -10.16 17.99
C LEU A 52 8.23 -8.86 18.68
N THR A 53 7.54 -7.95 17.98
CA THR A 53 7.05 -6.70 18.55
C THR A 53 6.08 -6.96 19.70
N ASP A 54 5.11 -7.86 19.52
CA ASP A 54 4.17 -8.26 20.57
C ASP A 54 4.90 -8.89 21.76
N GLY A 55 5.85 -9.80 21.50
CA GLY A 55 6.67 -10.43 22.53
C GLY A 55 7.46 -9.42 23.36
N VAL A 56 8.14 -8.48 22.69
CA VAL A 56 8.93 -7.45 23.36
C VAL A 56 8.02 -6.44 24.10
N GLN A 57 6.84 -6.12 23.58
CA GLN A 57 5.86 -5.28 24.28
C GLN A 57 5.35 -5.94 25.57
N LEU A 58 5.06 -7.25 25.54
CA LEU A 58 4.68 -8.00 26.73
C LEU A 58 5.84 -8.13 27.73
N PHE A 59 7.06 -8.33 27.22
CA PHE A 59 8.27 -8.32 28.05
C PHE A 59 8.50 -6.96 28.70
N ALA A 60 8.31 -5.86 27.97
CA ALA A 60 8.42 -4.51 28.50
C ALA A 60 7.35 -4.23 29.58
N LEU A 61 6.12 -4.71 29.39
CA LEU A 61 5.09 -4.64 30.43
C LEU A 61 5.50 -5.40 31.70
N MET A 62 6.07 -6.60 31.53
CA MET A 62 6.63 -7.38 32.63
C MET A 62 7.81 -6.66 33.32
N TRP A 63 8.64 -5.96 32.56
CA TRP A 63 9.73 -5.13 33.08
C TRP A 63 9.23 -3.93 33.89
N GLN A 64 8.12 -3.30 33.47
CA GLN A 64 7.50 -2.20 34.23
C GLN A 64 6.81 -2.71 35.50
N LEU A 65 6.29 -3.93 35.44
CA LEU A 65 5.73 -4.63 36.59
C LEU A 65 6.79 -5.08 37.59
N SER A 66 8.03 -5.31 37.20
CA SER A 66 9.10 -5.70 38.13
C SER A 66 9.78 -4.54 38.85
N GLN A 67 9.27 -3.30 38.69
CA GLN A 67 9.73 -2.16 39.48
C GLN A 67 9.29 -2.24 40.95
N PRO A 68 8.01 -2.57 41.28
CA PRO A 68 7.56 -2.70 42.67
C PRO A 68 8.03 -3.99 43.37
N TRP A 69 8.17 -5.10 42.65
CA TRP A 69 8.82 -6.32 43.15
C TRP A 69 10.18 -6.48 42.48
N PRO A 70 11.27 -6.07 43.14
CA PRO A 70 12.47 -5.68 42.43
C PRO A 70 13.13 -6.89 41.79
N TRP A 71 13.10 -6.91 40.46
CA TRP A 71 14.17 -7.56 39.72
C TRP A 71 15.49 -6.83 39.99
N PRO A 72 16.64 -7.53 39.85
CA PRO A 72 17.95 -6.92 40.08
C PRO A 72 18.18 -5.69 39.20
N ALA A 73 18.73 -4.62 39.80
CA ALA A 73 19.02 -3.36 39.10
C ALA A 73 19.86 -3.54 37.83
N ARG A 74 20.86 -4.45 37.88
CA ARG A 74 21.71 -4.78 36.72
C ARG A 74 20.91 -5.37 35.56
N TRP A 75 19.96 -6.25 35.86
CA TRP A 75 19.06 -6.84 34.86
C TRP A 75 18.12 -5.78 34.28
N LEU A 76 17.51 -4.96 35.13
CA LEU A 76 16.62 -3.88 34.71
C LEU A 76 17.33 -2.88 33.81
N GLY A 77 18.57 -2.50 34.15
CA GLY A 77 19.42 -1.63 33.34
C GLY A 77 19.73 -2.24 31.97
N ALA A 78 20.13 -3.50 31.91
CA ALA A 78 20.46 -4.20 30.67
C ALA A 78 19.26 -4.40 29.73
N THR A 79 18.05 -4.51 30.27
CA THR A 79 16.82 -4.81 29.52
C THR A 79 15.90 -3.60 29.30
N ARG A 80 16.35 -2.41 29.73
CA ARG A 80 15.63 -1.13 29.60
C ARG A 80 15.20 -0.82 28.17
N TRP A 81 15.99 -1.24 27.17
CA TRP A 81 15.73 -1.02 25.74
C TRP A 81 14.39 -1.59 25.27
N SER A 82 13.85 -2.62 25.95
CA SER A 82 12.55 -3.20 25.60
C SER A 82 11.41 -2.18 25.65
N ASN A 83 11.50 -1.17 26.53
CA ASN A 83 10.52 -0.08 26.62
C ASN A 83 10.46 0.82 25.38
N ALA A 84 11.42 0.73 24.45
CA ALA A 84 11.33 1.43 23.17
C ALA A 84 10.15 0.91 22.33
N PHE A 85 9.81 -0.38 22.45
CA PHE A 85 8.70 -1.01 21.72
C PHE A 85 7.33 -0.66 22.31
N THR A 86 7.29 -0.22 23.57
CA THR A 86 6.09 0.35 24.20
C THR A 86 6.04 1.88 24.08
N LEU A 87 7.02 2.50 23.41
CA LEU A 87 7.17 3.96 23.26
C LEU A 87 7.11 4.70 24.60
N ASP A 88 7.53 4.03 25.68
CA ASP A 88 7.52 4.57 27.02
C ASP A 88 8.82 5.34 27.30
N PHE A 89 8.87 6.56 26.77
CA PHE A 89 10.00 7.47 26.95
C PHE A 89 10.32 7.75 28.43
N PHE A 90 9.35 7.60 29.34
CA PHE A 90 9.57 7.80 30.77
C PHE A 90 10.52 6.77 31.33
N SER A 91 10.37 5.51 30.95
CA SER A 91 11.26 4.44 31.39
C SER A 91 12.73 4.71 31.05
N PHE A 92 13.05 5.66 30.15
CA PHE A 92 14.40 6.10 29.79
C PHE A 92 14.94 7.32 30.58
N ARG A 93 14.10 8.02 31.35
CA ARG A 93 14.52 9.15 32.19
C ARG A 93 15.14 8.70 33.51
N ALA A 94 15.96 9.56 34.11
CA ALA A 94 16.58 9.30 35.43
C ALA A 94 15.53 9.21 36.56
N THR A 95 14.43 9.97 36.44
CA THR A 95 13.28 9.96 37.35
C THR A 95 12.21 8.93 36.97
N GLY A 96 12.47 8.13 35.94
CA GLY A 96 11.49 7.35 35.20
C GLY A 96 11.30 5.90 35.63
N ALA A 97 12.30 5.34 36.30
CA ALA A 97 12.28 3.96 36.77
C ALA A 97 13.12 3.83 38.04
N ALA A 98 12.57 3.16 39.05
CA ALA A 98 13.27 2.92 40.31
C ALA A 98 14.50 2.00 40.14
N MET A 99 14.58 1.24 39.04
CA MET A 99 15.69 0.32 38.76
C MET A 99 15.96 -0.66 39.90
N GLY A 100 14.92 -1.06 40.63
CA GLY A 100 15.02 -1.93 41.81
C GLY A 100 15.59 -1.25 43.06
N SER A 101 15.77 0.08 43.06
CA SER A 101 16.10 0.86 44.25
C SER A 101 14.87 1.00 45.15
N THR A 102 15.02 0.62 46.42
CA THR A 102 14.01 0.83 47.47
C THR A 102 14.37 2.00 48.41
N SER A 103 15.53 2.64 48.22
CA SER A 103 16.15 3.52 49.22
C SER A 103 16.01 5.03 48.96
N GLN A 104 15.21 5.46 47.98
CA GLN A 104 14.86 6.87 47.76
C GLN A 104 13.42 6.98 47.24
N SER A 105 12.84 8.18 47.31
CA SER A 105 11.55 8.57 46.74
C SER A 105 11.58 8.57 45.19
N PHE A 106 12.02 7.49 44.58
CA PHE A 106 11.93 7.33 43.13
C PHE A 106 10.50 6.93 42.78
N SER A 107 9.92 7.66 41.83
CA SER A 107 8.65 7.25 41.22
C SER A 107 8.78 5.86 40.60
N LEU A 108 7.94 4.94 41.06
CA LEU A 108 7.79 3.61 40.45
C LEU A 108 7.12 3.67 39.06
N TRP A 109 6.68 4.86 38.63
CA TRP A 109 5.85 5.11 37.45
C TRP A 109 6.48 6.05 36.43
N GLY A 110 7.53 6.77 36.86
CA GLY A 110 8.02 7.97 36.19
C GLY A 110 7.12 9.16 36.49
N GLU A 111 7.71 10.20 37.07
CA GLU A 111 7.01 11.45 37.38
C GLU A 111 7.12 12.46 36.23
N MET A 112 6.00 13.10 35.90
CA MET A 112 5.97 14.23 34.98
C MET A 112 4.89 15.24 35.40
N PRO A 113 5.25 16.53 35.55
CA PRO A 113 4.25 17.56 35.79
C PRO A 113 3.30 17.65 34.59
N HIS A 114 2.00 17.78 34.88
CA HIS A 114 0.95 17.83 33.87
C HIS A 114 0.85 16.55 33.02
N TYR A 115 1.04 15.38 33.63
CA TYR A 115 0.96 14.08 32.95
C TYR A 115 -0.35 13.88 32.17
N TRP A 116 -1.46 14.46 32.64
CA TRP A 116 -2.75 14.38 31.96
C TRP A 116 -2.70 14.88 30.50
N LEU A 117 -1.84 15.86 30.17
CA LEU A 117 -1.63 16.30 28.78
C LEU A 117 -0.98 15.21 27.93
N TYR A 118 0.04 14.55 28.48
CA TYR A 118 0.71 13.44 27.81
C TYR A 118 -0.28 12.29 27.56
N ALA A 119 -1.07 11.91 28.56
CA ALA A 119 -2.08 10.89 28.43
C ALA A 119 -3.18 11.28 27.44
N LEU A 120 -3.58 12.56 27.40
CA LEU A 120 -4.54 13.09 26.43
C LEU A 120 -4.02 12.96 24.99
N VAL A 121 -2.75 13.33 24.75
CA VAL A 121 -2.14 13.18 23.41
C VAL A 121 -2.19 11.72 22.96
N TRP A 122 -1.77 10.79 23.82
CA TRP A 122 -1.83 9.35 23.50
C TRP A 122 -3.25 8.81 23.33
N ALA A 123 -4.21 9.30 24.12
CA ALA A 123 -5.62 8.95 23.97
C ALA A 123 -6.18 9.45 22.63
N LEU A 124 -5.71 10.59 22.12
CA LEU A 124 -6.15 11.18 20.86
C LEU A 124 -5.49 10.56 19.61
N VAL A 125 -4.28 10.01 19.71
CA VAL A 125 -3.54 9.43 18.56
C VAL A 125 -4.36 8.43 17.73
N PRO A 126 -5.08 7.46 18.31
CA PRO A 126 -5.94 6.56 17.53
C PRO A 126 -7.04 7.29 16.77
N TRP A 127 -7.68 8.28 17.42
CA TRP A 127 -8.80 9.04 16.85
C TRP A 127 -8.34 10.00 15.76
N THR A 128 -7.16 10.61 15.90
CA THR A 128 -6.57 11.44 14.85
C THR A 128 -6.25 10.60 13.61
N GLY A 129 -5.72 9.38 13.76
CA GLY A 129 -5.52 8.45 12.65
C GLY A 129 -6.82 8.13 11.90
N VAL A 130 -7.90 7.86 12.62
CA VAL A 130 -9.23 7.63 12.02
C VAL A 130 -9.74 8.91 11.32
N LEU A 131 -9.62 10.06 11.95
CA LEU A 131 -10.06 11.35 11.39
C LEU A 131 -9.31 11.68 10.10
N VAL A 132 -7.98 11.50 10.08
CA VAL A 132 -7.14 11.73 8.89
C VAL A 132 -7.58 10.82 7.74
N LEU A 133 -7.85 9.54 8.02
CA LEU A 133 -8.35 8.61 7.00
C LEU A 133 -9.73 9.05 6.45
N GLN A 134 -10.63 9.53 7.30
CA GLN A 134 -11.94 10.04 6.87
C GLN A 134 -11.82 11.30 6.03
N ILE A 135 -10.93 12.23 6.40
CA ILE A 135 -10.62 13.42 5.61
C ILE A 135 -10.04 13.01 4.26
N ALA A 136 -9.08 12.08 4.23
CA ALA A 136 -8.49 11.57 2.99
C ALA A 136 -9.54 10.94 2.07
N LYS A 137 -10.43 10.08 2.59
CA LYS A 137 -11.56 9.50 1.84
C LYS A 137 -12.47 10.58 1.25
N ARG A 138 -12.80 11.63 2.01
CA ARG A 138 -13.58 12.79 1.52
C ARG A 138 -12.84 13.61 0.46
N THR A 139 -11.52 13.73 0.56
CA THR A 139 -10.71 14.46 -0.41
C THR A 139 -10.59 13.68 -1.71
N TRP A 140 -10.35 12.37 -1.67
CA TRP A 140 -10.26 11.53 -2.87
C TRP A 140 -11.58 11.46 -3.64
N THR A 141 -12.70 11.39 -2.92
CA THR A 141 -14.05 11.47 -3.54
C THR A 141 -14.29 12.81 -4.20
N LYS A 142 -13.94 13.93 -3.56
CA LYS A 142 -14.05 15.27 -4.18
C LYS A 142 -13.15 15.46 -5.41
N GLN A 143 -11.97 14.83 -5.42
CA GLN A 143 -11.04 14.86 -6.55
C GLN A 143 -11.50 13.98 -7.72
N GLY A 144 -12.54 13.15 -7.55
CA GLY A 144 -13.02 12.26 -8.60
C GLY A 144 -12.03 11.15 -8.97
N ARG A 145 -11.12 10.77 -8.05
CA ARG A 145 -10.22 9.62 -8.28
C ARG A 145 -11.05 8.36 -8.41
N SER A 146 -10.86 7.58 -9.48
CA SER A 146 -11.55 6.29 -9.68
C SER A 146 -11.26 5.28 -8.57
N ASP A 147 -10.03 5.32 -8.04
CA ASP A 147 -9.52 4.27 -7.14
C ASP A 147 -9.75 4.60 -5.66
N PHE A 148 -10.59 5.60 -5.35
CA PHE A 148 -10.76 6.10 -3.99
C PHE A 148 -11.25 5.03 -3.00
N LEU A 149 -12.06 4.06 -3.47
CA LEU A 149 -12.55 2.95 -2.66
C LEU A 149 -11.42 2.00 -2.28
N LEU A 150 -10.65 1.56 -3.28
CA LEU A 150 -9.50 0.67 -3.10
C LEU A 150 -8.45 1.31 -2.19
N LEU A 151 -8.11 2.58 -2.44
CA LEU A 151 -7.18 3.34 -1.62
C LEU A 151 -7.70 3.48 -0.18
N GLY A 152 -9.00 3.74 -0.02
CA GLY A 152 -9.67 3.81 1.26
C GLY A 152 -9.54 2.54 2.09
N VAL A 153 -9.79 1.38 1.48
CA VAL A 153 -9.69 0.07 2.15
C VAL A 153 -8.23 -0.31 2.44
N THR A 154 -7.31 0.01 1.52
CA THR A 154 -5.87 -0.24 1.70
C THR A 154 -5.35 0.49 2.93
N TRP A 155 -5.63 1.80 3.04
CA TRP A 155 -5.20 2.59 4.18
C TRP A 155 -5.95 2.23 5.48
N GLU A 156 -7.19 1.75 5.40
CA GLU A 156 -7.89 1.22 6.56
C GLU A 156 -7.19 -0.02 7.12
N ASN A 157 -6.76 -0.95 6.26
CA ASN A 157 -5.99 -2.12 6.67
C ASN A 157 -4.64 -1.76 7.30
N VAL A 158 -3.92 -0.78 6.72
CA VAL A 158 -2.66 -0.27 7.28
C VAL A 158 -2.90 0.38 8.65
N LEU A 159 -3.93 1.23 8.76
CA LEU A 159 -4.29 1.88 10.02
C LEU A 159 -4.61 0.85 11.10
N LEU A 160 -5.39 -0.19 10.79
CA LEU A 160 -5.71 -1.26 11.74
C LEU A 160 -4.46 -1.98 12.26
N GLN A 161 -3.44 -2.19 11.43
CA GLN A 161 -2.18 -2.79 11.88
C GLN A 161 -1.38 -1.84 12.78
N ILE A 162 -1.29 -0.56 12.41
CA ILE A 162 -0.63 0.46 13.23
C ILE A 162 -1.31 0.57 14.60
N LEU A 163 -2.65 0.59 14.64
CA LEU A 163 -3.40 0.66 15.89
C LEU A 163 -3.18 -0.57 16.78
N GLN A 164 -3.00 -1.76 16.23
CA GLN A 164 -2.62 -2.96 16.99
C GLN A 164 -1.23 -2.83 17.63
N SER A 165 -0.26 -2.24 16.92
CA SER A 165 1.07 -1.96 17.47
C SER A 165 1.05 -0.85 18.53
N LEU A 166 0.22 0.17 18.36
CA LEU A 166 0.05 1.27 19.32
C LEU A 166 -0.84 0.93 20.52
N TYR A 167 -1.40 -0.29 20.57
CA TYR A 167 -2.33 -0.71 21.61
C TYR A 167 -1.75 -0.65 23.03
N VAL A 168 -0.54 -1.23 23.23
CA VAL A 168 0.15 -1.19 24.53
C VAL A 168 0.65 0.21 24.88
N PRO A 169 1.33 0.95 23.99
CA PRO A 169 1.73 2.33 24.25
C PRO A 169 0.58 3.23 24.75
N ALA A 170 -0.52 3.26 23.99
CA ALA A 170 -1.68 4.09 24.35
C ALA A 170 -2.33 3.60 25.66
N GLY A 171 -2.46 2.28 25.82
CA GLY A 171 -3.01 1.68 27.04
C GLY A 171 -2.21 2.02 28.30
N LEU A 172 -0.87 1.92 28.23
CA LEU A 172 0.01 2.30 29.33
C LEU A 172 -0.14 3.78 29.69
N ALA A 173 -0.15 4.68 28.70
CA ALA A 173 -0.27 6.12 28.92
C ALA A 173 -1.57 6.50 29.63
N VAL A 174 -2.71 5.95 29.21
CA VAL A 174 -4.02 6.31 29.77
C VAL A 174 -4.32 5.60 31.10
N LEU A 175 -3.85 4.37 31.30
CA LEU A 175 -4.15 3.61 32.51
C LEU A 175 -3.25 3.99 33.69
N ARG A 176 -2.08 4.59 33.45
CA ARG A 176 -1.24 5.14 34.53
C ARG A 176 -1.93 6.24 35.32
N LEU A 177 -2.83 7.01 34.69
CA LEU A 177 -3.63 8.05 35.35
C LEU A 177 -4.52 7.51 36.48
N VAL A 178 -4.88 6.22 36.47
CA VAL A 178 -5.80 5.65 37.47
C VAL A 178 -5.14 5.48 38.84
N ASN A 179 -3.82 5.44 38.88
CA ASN A 179 -3.08 5.07 40.09
C ASN A 179 -2.79 6.29 40.98
N CYS A 180 -3.01 6.11 42.29
CA CYS A 180 -2.71 7.11 43.31
C CYS A 180 -1.66 6.60 44.30
N ASN A 181 -0.89 7.54 44.86
CA ASN A 181 0.06 7.27 45.95
C ASN A 181 -0.63 7.36 47.31
N ALA A 182 -0.02 6.76 48.35
CA ALA A 182 -0.53 6.84 49.72
C ALA A 182 -0.59 8.28 50.25
N ASP A 183 0.25 9.17 49.74
CA ASP A 183 0.30 10.60 50.11
C ASP A 183 -0.89 11.42 49.57
N GLY A 184 -1.84 10.77 48.88
CA GLY A 184 -3.02 11.42 48.31
C GLY A 184 -2.77 12.15 46.99
N GLY A 185 -1.56 12.06 46.42
CA GLY A 185 -1.24 12.53 45.07
C GLY A 185 -1.46 11.47 43.99
N VAL A 186 -1.64 11.88 42.74
CA VAL A 186 -1.65 10.97 41.58
C VAL A 186 -0.24 10.41 41.35
N SER A 187 -0.09 9.12 41.08
CA SER A 187 1.23 8.46 41.10
C SER A 187 2.23 8.94 40.05
N VAL A 188 1.70 9.47 38.93
CA VAL A 188 2.48 10.02 37.80
C VAL A 188 2.66 11.54 37.87
N ASP A 189 1.86 12.24 38.66
CA ASP A 189 1.92 13.70 38.86
C ASP A 189 1.58 14.07 40.31
N PRO A 190 2.43 13.67 41.28
CA PRO A 190 2.12 13.80 42.70
C PRO A 190 2.10 15.26 43.17
N THR A 191 2.80 16.16 42.48
CA THR A 191 2.88 17.59 42.81
C THR A 191 1.84 18.44 42.08
N GLY A 192 1.42 18.04 40.88
CA GLY A 192 0.47 18.79 40.05
C GLY A 192 -0.99 18.42 40.23
N MET A 193 -1.30 17.22 40.76
CA MET A 193 -2.69 16.75 40.85
C MET A 193 -2.93 15.88 42.10
N SER A 194 -3.90 16.28 42.93
CA SER A 194 -4.35 15.48 44.07
C SER A 194 -5.32 14.37 43.62
N CYS A 195 -5.11 13.17 44.17
CA CYS A 195 -5.98 12.03 43.95
C CYS A 195 -7.39 12.33 44.42
N GLY A 196 -8.38 11.90 43.64
CA GLY A 196 -9.81 12.15 43.90
C GLY A 196 -10.27 13.60 43.73
N SER A 197 -9.38 14.55 43.40
CA SER A 197 -9.79 15.90 43.03
C SER A 197 -10.68 15.89 41.80
N VAL A 198 -11.50 16.95 41.64
CA VAL A 198 -12.36 17.11 40.46
C VAL A 198 -11.54 17.02 39.17
N GLY A 199 -10.35 17.62 39.15
CA GLY A 199 -9.42 17.55 38.01
C GLY A 199 -8.98 16.11 37.70
N HIS A 200 -8.61 15.33 38.71
CA HIS A 200 -8.23 13.93 38.55
C HIS A 200 -9.40 13.06 38.07
N VAL A 201 -10.58 13.19 38.69
CA VAL A 201 -11.77 12.44 38.30
C VAL A 201 -12.16 12.75 36.85
N MET A 202 -12.13 14.03 36.45
CA MET A 202 -12.40 14.42 35.06
C MET A 202 -11.35 13.88 34.09
N ALA A 203 -10.07 13.89 34.45
CA ALA A 203 -9.01 13.31 33.64
C ALA A 203 -9.23 11.80 33.43
N VAL A 204 -9.53 11.05 34.49
CA VAL A 204 -9.80 9.60 34.39
C VAL A 204 -11.06 9.33 33.54
N LEU A 205 -12.17 10.05 33.78
CA LEU A 205 -13.42 9.81 33.04
C LEU A 205 -13.29 10.16 31.55
N VAL A 206 -12.70 11.31 31.21
CA VAL A 206 -12.61 11.77 29.83
C VAL A 206 -11.47 11.07 29.08
N ILE A 207 -10.26 11.07 29.65
CA ILE A 207 -9.07 10.57 28.97
C ILE A 207 -9.03 9.04 29.03
N THR A 208 -9.17 8.47 30.22
CA THR A 208 -9.01 7.02 30.41
C THR A 208 -10.26 6.25 30.03
N CYS A 209 -11.47 6.64 30.49
CA CYS A 209 -12.69 5.87 30.21
C CYS A 209 -13.25 6.17 28.81
N ALA A 210 -13.46 7.44 28.45
CA ALA A 210 -14.10 7.77 27.17
C ALA A 210 -13.15 7.59 25.98
N LEU A 211 -12.02 8.31 25.94
CA LEU A 211 -11.11 8.27 24.80
C LEU A 211 -10.26 6.98 24.76
N GLY A 212 -9.56 6.68 25.86
CA GLY A 212 -8.69 5.52 25.99
C GLY A 212 -9.47 4.21 26.01
N GLY A 213 -10.49 4.10 26.86
CA GLY A 213 -11.36 2.93 26.98
C GLY A 213 -12.15 2.67 25.70
N GLY A 214 -12.64 3.73 25.04
CA GLY A 214 -13.26 3.65 23.72
C GLY A 214 -12.32 3.03 22.69
N PHE A 215 -11.03 3.38 22.67
CA PHE A 215 -10.04 2.74 21.80
C PHE A 215 -9.71 1.31 22.23
N LEU A 216 -9.38 1.09 23.51
CA LEU A 216 -8.94 -0.20 24.03
C LEU A 216 -10.01 -1.29 23.87
N VAL A 217 -11.29 -0.96 24.07
CA VAL A 217 -12.41 -1.90 23.87
C VAL A 217 -12.91 -1.87 22.42
N GLY A 218 -12.91 -0.70 21.79
CA GLY A 218 -13.43 -0.52 20.43
C GLY A 218 -12.60 -1.22 19.37
N LEU A 219 -11.26 -1.19 19.44
CA LEU A 219 -10.39 -1.85 18.46
C LEU A 219 -10.63 -3.37 18.37
N PRO A 220 -10.53 -4.16 19.46
CA PRO A 220 -10.80 -5.60 19.39
C PRO A 220 -12.24 -5.90 18.95
N TRP A 221 -13.21 -5.06 19.33
CA TRP A 221 -14.59 -5.20 18.87
C TRP A 221 -14.72 -5.03 17.34
N ILE A 222 -14.13 -3.96 16.79
CA ILE A 222 -14.14 -3.68 15.35
C ILE A 222 -13.42 -4.80 14.59
N LEU A 223 -12.23 -5.20 15.04
CA LEU A 223 -11.47 -6.30 14.43
C LEU A 223 -12.29 -7.60 14.42
N ARG A 224 -12.91 -7.96 15.55
CA ARG A 224 -13.75 -9.16 15.63
C ARG A 224 -14.93 -9.10 14.67
N ARG A 225 -15.60 -7.95 14.58
CA ARG A 225 -16.71 -7.74 13.66
C ARG A 225 -16.27 -7.92 12.22
N ARG A 226 -15.21 -7.24 11.79
CA ARG A 226 -14.68 -7.33 10.41
C ARG A 226 -14.26 -8.76 10.07
N ILE A 227 -13.51 -9.41 10.96
CA ILE A 227 -13.05 -10.79 10.74
C ILE A 227 -14.25 -11.74 10.61
N ARG A 228 -15.28 -11.61 11.47
CA ARG A 228 -16.46 -12.48 11.43
C ARG A 228 -17.34 -12.23 10.20
N GLU A 229 -17.52 -10.98 9.81
CA GLU A 229 -18.25 -10.62 8.58
C GLU A 229 -17.57 -11.21 7.33
N SER A 230 -16.24 -11.28 7.32
CA SER A 230 -15.46 -11.86 6.21
C SER A 230 -15.31 -13.38 6.24
N MET A 231 -15.78 -14.06 7.30
CA MET A 231 -15.66 -15.51 7.43
C MET A 231 -16.86 -16.25 6.83
N VAL A 232 -16.66 -16.83 5.64
CA VAL A 232 -17.71 -17.57 4.92
C VAL A 232 -17.80 -19.05 5.33
N HIS A 233 -16.67 -19.70 5.62
CA HIS A 233 -16.62 -21.15 5.85
C HIS A 233 -16.27 -21.53 7.29
N SER A 234 -16.94 -22.56 7.81
CA SER A 234 -16.68 -23.13 9.14
C SER A 234 -15.61 -24.24 9.12
N SER A 235 -15.51 -25.02 8.04
CA SER A 235 -14.53 -26.10 7.94
C SER A 235 -13.13 -25.59 7.64
N VAL A 236 -12.11 -26.27 8.19
CA VAL A 236 -10.70 -25.88 8.06
C VAL A 236 -10.24 -25.94 6.61
N GLU A 237 -10.59 -27.01 5.90
CA GLU A 237 -10.20 -27.23 4.50
C GLU A 237 -10.83 -26.20 3.56
N LYS A 238 -12.15 -25.97 3.67
CA LYS A 238 -12.84 -24.99 2.82
C LYS A 238 -12.36 -23.57 3.11
N HIS A 239 -12.07 -23.24 4.37
CA HIS A 239 -11.49 -21.95 4.72
C HIS A 239 -10.10 -21.76 4.11
N GLU A 240 -9.22 -22.77 4.21
CA GLU A 240 -7.89 -22.70 3.61
C GLU A 240 -7.98 -22.54 2.09
N ARG A 241 -8.84 -23.33 1.43
CA ARG A 241 -9.07 -23.24 -0.01
C ARG A 241 -9.61 -21.86 -0.42
N PHE A 242 -10.52 -21.29 0.36
CA PHE A 242 -11.05 -19.94 0.16
C PHE A 242 -9.99 -18.84 0.32
N VAL A 243 -9.18 -18.90 1.39
CA VAL A 243 -8.09 -17.92 1.61
C VAL A 243 -7.06 -18.00 0.48
N GLN A 244 -6.65 -19.21 0.09
CA GLN A 244 -5.74 -19.41 -1.04
C GLN A 244 -6.33 -18.91 -2.37
N GLY A 245 -7.63 -19.15 -2.59
CA GLY A 245 -8.36 -18.62 -3.75
C GLY A 245 -8.31 -17.09 -3.79
N LYS A 246 -8.72 -16.41 -2.71
CA LYS A 246 -8.70 -14.94 -2.65
C LYS A 246 -7.30 -14.34 -2.72
N GLU A 247 -6.29 -15.01 -2.17
CA GLU A 247 -4.88 -14.63 -2.36
C GLU A 247 -4.45 -14.76 -3.83
N LEU A 248 -4.85 -15.83 -4.51
CA LEU A 248 -4.54 -16.06 -5.92
C LEU A 248 -5.21 -15.03 -6.83
N GLU A 249 -6.51 -14.77 -6.63
CA GLU A 249 -7.27 -13.74 -7.36
C GLU A 249 -6.58 -12.36 -7.26
N PHE A 250 -6.11 -12.02 -6.05
CA PHE A 250 -5.42 -10.76 -5.82
C PHE A 250 -4.05 -10.72 -6.51
N ILE A 251 -3.25 -11.78 -6.42
CA ILE A 251 -1.92 -11.86 -7.05
C ILE A 251 -2.02 -11.76 -8.59
N LEU A 252 -3.04 -12.39 -9.18
CA LEU A 252 -3.29 -12.36 -10.62
C LEU A 252 -3.89 -11.02 -11.11
N GLY A 253 -4.28 -10.14 -10.19
CA GLY A 253 -4.86 -8.85 -10.55
C GLY A 253 -6.32 -8.90 -10.98
N THR A 254 -6.99 -10.05 -10.84
CA THR A 254 -8.39 -10.23 -11.29
C THR A 254 -9.41 -9.66 -10.33
N SER A 255 -9.08 -9.56 -9.03
CA SER A 255 -9.99 -9.00 -8.01
C SER A 255 -9.24 -8.30 -6.89
N ASP A 256 -9.88 -7.28 -6.31
CA ASP A 256 -9.43 -6.57 -5.12
C ASP A 256 -10.15 -7.02 -3.83
N THR A 257 -11.02 -8.04 -3.93
CA THR A 257 -11.81 -8.58 -2.79
C THR A 257 -10.95 -9.01 -1.60
N TYR A 258 -9.68 -9.36 -1.81
CA TYR A 258 -8.74 -9.66 -0.74
C TYR A 258 -8.60 -8.49 0.25
N LEU A 259 -8.48 -7.26 -0.26
CA LEU A 259 -8.37 -6.07 0.57
C LEU A 259 -9.73 -5.69 1.18
N GLU A 260 -10.79 -5.77 0.38
CA GLU A 260 -12.17 -5.43 0.80
C GLU A 260 -12.67 -6.29 1.95
N LEU A 261 -12.30 -7.57 1.95
CA LEU A 261 -12.63 -8.52 3.02
C LEU A 261 -11.67 -8.40 4.22
N TYR A 262 -10.78 -7.42 4.28
CA TYR A 262 -9.79 -7.25 5.35
C TYR A 262 -8.94 -8.51 5.60
N MET A 263 -8.69 -9.30 4.55
CA MET A 263 -7.84 -10.49 4.62
C MET A 263 -6.42 -10.19 5.14
N PRO A 264 -5.81 -9.01 4.89
CA PRO A 264 -4.56 -8.61 5.54
C PRO A 264 -4.61 -8.53 7.07
N GLN A 265 -5.74 -8.74 7.74
CA GLN A 265 -5.76 -8.86 9.21
C GLN A 265 -5.63 -10.32 9.66
N PHE A 266 -6.13 -11.28 8.87
CA PHE A 266 -6.29 -12.66 9.35
C PHE A 266 -5.82 -13.78 8.40
N ALA A 267 -5.43 -13.49 7.16
CA ALA A 267 -4.99 -14.48 6.17
C ALA A 267 -3.79 -15.34 6.64
N SER A 268 -3.08 -14.89 7.67
CA SER A 268 -1.94 -15.60 8.26
C SER A 268 -2.29 -16.75 9.17
N PHE A 269 -3.53 -16.79 9.66
CA PHE A 269 -3.95 -17.75 10.67
C PHE A 269 -4.71 -18.91 10.05
N ARG A 270 -4.62 -20.06 10.70
CA ARG A 270 -5.49 -21.20 10.40
C ARG A 270 -6.90 -20.94 10.94
N ARG A 271 -7.91 -21.63 10.40
CA ARG A 271 -9.34 -21.42 10.73
C ARG A 271 -9.68 -21.28 12.22
N HIS A 272 -9.09 -22.13 13.07
CA HIS A 272 -9.36 -22.13 14.51
C HIS A 272 -8.70 -20.95 15.26
N SER A 273 -7.73 -20.30 14.62
CA SER A 273 -6.92 -19.20 15.15
C SER A 273 -7.14 -17.89 14.38
N VAL A 274 -8.18 -17.80 13.54
CA VAL A 274 -8.49 -16.58 12.76
C VAL A 274 -8.75 -15.36 13.66
N GLU A 275 -9.30 -15.57 14.86
CA GLU A 275 -9.54 -14.50 15.84
C GLU A 275 -8.29 -14.14 16.67
N MET A 276 -7.09 -14.68 16.38
CA MET A 276 -5.87 -14.43 17.16
C MET A 276 -5.49 -12.94 17.31
N PRO A 277 -5.59 -12.07 16.29
CA PRO A 277 -5.33 -10.63 16.47
C PRO A 277 -6.22 -9.99 17.55
N VAL A 278 -7.48 -10.44 17.64
CA VAL A 278 -8.43 -9.99 18.66
C VAL A 278 -8.04 -10.55 20.02
N GLN A 279 -7.72 -11.85 20.09
CA GLN A 279 -7.28 -12.50 21.33
C GLN A 279 -6.02 -11.83 21.89
N MET A 280 -5.08 -11.40 21.04
CA MET A 280 -3.90 -10.65 21.46
C MET A 280 -4.21 -9.27 22.01
N CYS A 281 -5.14 -8.53 21.41
CA CYS A 281 -5.59 -7.26 21.96
C CYS A 281 -6.27 -7.46 23.33
N ILE A 282 -7.13 -8.48 23.47
CA ILE A 282 -7.79 -8.81 24.74
C ILE A 282 -6.77 -9.23 25.80
N LEU A 283 -5.76 -10.03 25.44
CA LEU A 283 -4.67 -10.40 26.33
C LEU A 283 -3.92 -9.15 26.80
N LYS A 284 -3.49 -8.29 25.87
CA LYS A 284 -2.79 -7.04 26.19
C LYS A 284 -3.65 -6.18 27.13
N LEU A 285 -4.95 -6.06 26.86
CA LEU A 285 -5.88 -5.34 27.73
C LEU A 285 -5.94 -5.95 29.13
N LEU A 286 -6.07 -7.27 29.23
CA LEU A 286 -6.15 -7.95 30.50
C LEU A 286 -4.85 -7.75 31.31
N LEU A 287 -3.69 -7.86 30.66
CA LEU A 287 -2.40 -7.60 31.32
C LEU A 287 -2.22 -6.12 31.71
N LEU A 288 -2.74 -5.19 30.91
CA LEU A 288 -2.78 -3.75 31.24
C LEU A 288 -3.73 -3.44 32.41
N LEU A 289 -4.86 -4.14 32.50
CA LEU A 289 -5.76 -4.06 33.65
C LEU A 289 -5.12 -4.66 34.90
N VAL A 290 -4.41 -5.78 34.78
CA VAL A 290 -3.59 -6.33 35.87
C VAL A 290 -2.52 -5.32 36.28
N PHE A 291 -1.88 -4.66 35.33
CA PHE A 291 -0.88 -3.63 35.58
C PHE A 291 -1.44 -2.42 36.35
N SER A 292 -2.65 -1.99 36.02
CA SER A 292 -3.24 -0.77 36.57
C SER A 292 -4.08 -0.98 37.83
N VAL A 293 -4.96 -1.98 37.86
CA VAL A 293 -5.95 -2.18 38.94
C VAL A 293 -5.36 -2.90 40.15
N LEU A 294 -4.51 -3.90 39.91
CA LEU A 294 -3.94 -4.75 40.97
C LEU A 294 -2.67 -4.18 41.59
N ARG A 295 -2.25 -2.98 41.18
CA ARG A 295 -1.04 -2.36 41.73
C ARG A 295 -1.32 -1.81 43.11
N SER A 296 -0.41 -2.07 44.04
CA SER A 296 -0.52 -1.55 45.40
C SER A 296 0.00 -0.11 45.46
N PRO A 297 -0.67 0.79 46.22
CA PRO A 297 -0.17 2.14 46.42
C PRO A 297 1.11 2.06 47.27
N PRO A 298 2.24 2.62 46.81
CA PRO A 298 3.46 2.63 47.61
C PRO A 298 3.21 3.38 48.93
N PRO A 299 3.72 2.90 50.08
CA PRO A 299 4.66 1.78 50.26
C PRO A 299 4.01 0.39 50.51
N SER A 300 2.69 0.26 50.39
CA SER A 300 2.01 -1.03 50.60
C SER A 300 2.45 -2.04 49.54
N MET A 301 2.69 -3.29 49.97
CA MET A 301 3.04 -4.41 49.09
C MET A 301 1.91 -5.46 49.00
N ALA A 302 0.73 -5.16 49.56
CA ALA A 302 -0.33 -6.15 49.82
C ALA A 302 -0.78 -6.91 48.56
N ASN A 303 -0.90 -6.22 47.42
CA ASN A 303 -1.43 -6.81 46.19
C ASN A 303 -0.35 -7.38 45.25
N GLN A 304 0.95 -7.25 45.59
CA GLN A 304 2.04 -7.62 44.67
C GLN A 304 2.03 -9.11 44.32
N GLY A 305 1.87 -9.98 45.32
CA GLY A 305 1.78 -11.43 45.10
C GLY A 305 0.62 -11.83 44.19
N MET A 306 -0.55 -11.21 44.38
CA MET A 306 -1.72 -11.42 43.53
C MET A 306 -1.48 -10.91 42.09
N GLN A 307 -0.92 -9.71 41.95
CA GLN A 307 -0.62 -9.12 40.65
C GLN A 307 0.35 -9.98 39.83
N GLY A 308 1.47 -10.39 40.44
CA GLY A 308 2.47 -11.25 39.79
C GLY A 308 1.93 -12.64 39.45
N SER A 309 1.11 -13.22 40.34
CA SER A 309 0.50 -14.54 40.11
C SER A 309 -0.51 -14.51 38.96
N ILE A 310 -1.42 -13.54 38.93
CA ILE A 310 -2.39 -13.40 37.84
C ILE A 310 -1.67 -13.13 36.50
N PHE A 311 -0.68 -12.25 36.49
CA PHE A 311 0.14 -12.00 35.30
C PHE A 311 0.75 -13.29 34.75
N PHE A 312 1.39 -14.07 35.63
CA PHE A 312 2.00 -15.35 35.26
C PHE A 312 0.97 -16.34 34.70
N PHE A 313 -0.15 -16.55 35.38
CA PHE A 313 -1.18 -17.50 34.92
C PHE A 313 -1.78 -17.11 33.56
N VAL A 314 -1.95 -15.82 33.30
CA VAL A 314 -2.44 -15.33 32.01
C VAL A 314 -1.45 -15.63 30.89
N VAL A 315 -0.16 -15.34 31.10
CA VAL A 315 0.91 -15.61 30.12
C VAL A 315 1.06 -17.11 29.87
N VAL A 316 1.03 -17.94 30.93
CA VAL A 316 1.10 -19.41 30.81
C VAL A 316 -0.11 -19.97 30.06
N SER A 317 -1.31 -19.51 30.37
CA SER A 317 -2.54 -19.99 29.72
C SER A 317 -2.49 -19.74 28.21
N LEU A 318 -1.99 -18.58 27.80
CA LEU A 318 -1.78 -18.27 26.39
C LEU A 318 -0.69 -19.17 25.76
N ALA A 319 0.46 -19.31 26.42
CA ALA A 319 1.56 -20.12 25.91
C ALA A 319 1.13 -21.58 25.69
N VAL A 320 0.39 -22.15 26.64
CA VAL A 320 -0.16 -23.51 26.52
C VAL A 320 -1.17 -23.59 25.37
N TYR A 321 -2.10 -22.64 25.28
CA TYR A 321 -3.08 -22.60 24.20
C TYR A 321 -2.42 -22.55 22.81
N ARG A 322 -1.42 -21.66 22.62
CA ARG A 322 -0.70 -21.48 21.35
C ARG A 322 0.26 -22.62 21.03
N THR A 323 0.75 -23.33 22.05
CA THR A 323 1.55 -24.55 21.87
C THR A 323 0.68 -25.72 21.42
N TRP A 324 -0.54 -25.85 21.97
CA TRP A 324 -1.47 -26.92 21.61
C TRP A 324 -2.09 -26.72 20.21
N ARG A 325 -2.34 -25.46 19.84
CA ARG A 325 -2.98 -25.09 18.57
C ARG A 325 -2.06 -24.15 17.79
N PHE A 326 -1.31 -24.70 16.83
CA PHE A 326 -0.45 -23.92 15.93
C PHE A 326 -1.25 -22.82 15.21
N PRO A 327 -1.01 -21.53 15.54
CA PRO A 327 -1.94 -20.49 15.11
C PRO A 327 -1.73 -20.07 13.66
N TYR A 328 -0.48 -20.10 13.17
CA TYR A 328 -0.14 -19.60 11.84
C TYR A 328 -0.17 -20.70 10.78
N ARG A 329 -0.46 -20.30 9.54
CA ARG A 329 -0.30 -21.16 8.35
C ARG A 329 1.18 -21.48 8.12
N CYS A 330 2.06 -20.48 8.28
CA CYS A 330 3.50 -20.68 8.23
C CYS A 330 4.01 -21.39 9.49
N VAL A 331 4.64 -22.55 9.29
CA VAL A 331 5.18 -23.39 10.36
C VAL A 331 6.28 -22.64 11.13
N SER A 332 7.14 -21.91 10.40
CA SER A 332 8.24 -21.17 11.01
C SER A 332 7.79 -20.05 11.95
N THR A 333 6.73 -19.32 11.58
CA THR A 333 6.13 -18.30 12.44
C THR A 333 5.51 -18.92 13.69
N SER A 334 4.87 -20.09 13.56
CA SER A 334 4.31 -20.80 14.72
C SER A 334 5.39 -21.24 15.71
N TYR A 335 6.55 -21.71 15.24
CA TYR A 335 7.67 -22.02 16.13
C TYR A 335 8.25 -20.79 16.82
N LEU A 336 8.41 -19.68 16.08
CA LEU A 336 8.89 -18.42 16.65
C LEU A 336 7.98 -17.93 17.78
N VAL A 337 6.66 -18.01 17.57
CA VAL A 337 5.64 -17.72 18.56
C VAL A 337 5.82 -18.56 19.83
N ILE A 338 5.96 -19.87 19.68
CA ILE A 338 6.15 -20.79 20.81
C ILE A 338 7.41 -20.41 21.58
N LEU A 339 8.53 -20.15 20.89
CA LEU A 339 9.77 -19.74 21.54
C LEU A 339 9.63 -18.43 22.33
N VAL A 340 8.96 -17.42 21.74
CA VAL A 340 8.71 -16.14 22.40
C VAL A 340 7.79 -16.31 23.61
N ASP A 341 6.71 -17.09 23.50
CA ASP A 341 5.77 -17.33 24.60
C ASP A 341 6.45 -18.06 25.77
N TRP A 342 7.24 -19.10 25.49
CA TRP A 342 7.97 -19.83 26.54
C TRP A 342 9.11 -19.01 27.14
N MET A 343 9.73 -18.11 26.38
CA MET A 343 10.64 -17.11 26.94
C MET A 343 9.92 -16.18 27.93
N LEU A 344 8.72 -15.70 27.58
CA LEU A 344 7.91 -14.88 28.49
C LEU A 344 7.47 -15.66 29.74
N VAL A 345 7.07 -16.93 29.59
CA VAL A 345 6.73 -17.80 30.73
C VAL A 345 7.94 -18.00 31.64
N ALA A 346 9.12 -18.28 31.09
CA ALA A 346 10.34 -18.48 31.87
C ALA A 346 10.69 -17.24 32.71
N ASN A 347 10.61 -16.05 32.11
CA ASN A 347 10.76 -14.78 32.85
C ASN A 347 9.61 -14.58 33.87
N GLY A 348 8.39 -14.99 33.50
CA GLY A 348 7.21 -14.96 34.37
C GLY A 348 7.35 -15.83 35.64
N VAL A 349 8.12 -16.91 35.60
CA VAL A 349 8.44 -17.69 36.82
C VAL A 349 9.20 -16.82 37.83
N PHE A 350 10.16 -16.01 37.38
CA PHE A 350 10.86 -15.08 38.26
C PHE A 350 9.94 -13.97 38.76
N VAL A 351 8.97 -13.51 37.95
CA VAL A 351 7.91 -12.61 38.42
C VAL A 351 7.13 -13.25 39.55
N LEU A 352 6.67 -14.49 39.38
CA LEU A 352 5.91 -15.22 40.39
C LEU A 352 6.70 -15.35 41.70
N LEU A 353 7.98 -15.74 41.63
CA LEU A 353 8.84 -15.93 42.79
C LEU A 353 9.14 -14.60 43.52
N CYS A 354 9.50 -13.55 42.77
CA CYS A 354 9.82 -12.24 43.34
C CYS A 354 8.58 -11.55 43.91
N ALA A 355 7.45 -11.57 43.21
CA ALA A 355 6.22 -10.91 43.63
C ALA A 355 5.59 -11.55 44.88
N ASN A 356 5.77 -12.87 45.09
CA ASN A 356 5.33 -13.58 46.30
C ASN A 356 6.37 -13.54 47.44
N GLY A 357 7.51 -12.85 47.26
CA GLY A 357 8.52 -12.71 48.31
C GLY A 357 9.20 -14.01 48.71
N VAL A 358 9.27 -15.01 47.82
CA VAL A 358 9.88 -16.31 48.11
C VAL A 358 11.37 -16.13 48.39
N ARG A 359 11.83 -16.51 49.58
CA ARG A 359 13.25 -16.47 49.96
C ARG A 359 13.90 -17.81 49.63
N SER A 360 14.74 -17.84 48.60
CA SER A 360 15.47 -19.02 48.14
C SER A 360 16.84 -18.60 47.61
N ALA A 361 17.78 -19.53 47.49
CA ALA A 361 19.05 -19.30 46.81
C ALA A 361 18.86 -18.74 45.38
N LEU A 362 17.76 -19.14 44.72
CA LEU A 362 17.37 -18.67 43.39
C LEU A 362 16.83 -17.23 43.34
N THR A 363 16.41 -16.67 44.48
CA THR A 363 15.87 -15.30 44.56
C THR A 363 16.89 -14.27 45.06
N VAL A 364 18.13 -14.72 45.31
CA VAL A 364 19.28 -13.82 45.53
C VAL A 364 19.56 -13.03 44.27
N SER A 365 19.71 -11.71 44.38
CA SER A 365 19.85 -10.78 43.24
C SER A 365 20.93 -11.18 42.21
N THR A 366 22.09 -11.68 42.67
CA THR A 366 23.16 -12.17 41.80
C THR A 366 22.75 -13.43 41.03
N SER A 367 22.09 -14.38 41.71
CA SER A 367 21.56 -15.60 41.10
C SER A 367 20.44 -15.28 40.10
N VAL A 368 19.46 -14.45 40.49
CA VAL A 368 18.37 -14.00 39.59
C VAL A 368 18.93 -13.34 38.33
N THR A 369 19.90 -12.43 38.47
CA THR A 369 20.52 -11.77 37.31
C THR A 369 21.19 -12.79 36.39
N SER A 370 21.99 -13.71 36.97
CA SER A 370 22.71 -14.73 36.20
C SER A 370 21.74 -15.68 35.49
N SER A 371 20.71 -16.16 36.18
CA SER A 371 19.69 -17.06 35.63
C SER A 371 18.85 -16.39 34.54
N LEU A 372 18.36 -15.16 34.75
CA LEU A 372 17.63 -14.40 33.74
C LEU A 372 18.52 -14.12 32.51
N THR A 373 19.78 -13.74 32.71
CA THR A 373 20.72 -13.50 31.62
C THR A 373 20.97 -14.77 30.82
N PHE A 374 21.26 -15.88 31.50
CA PHE A 374 21.48 -17.17 30.86
C PHE A 374 20.25 -17.63 30.07
N LEU A 375 19.07 -17.62 30.68
CA LEU A 375 17.83 -18.05 30.04
C LEU A 375 17.51 -17.21 28.80
N ASN A 376 17.52 -15.88 28.92
CA ASN A 376 17.22 -15.02 27.79
C ASN A 376 18.30 -15.12 26.70
N ALA A 377 19.58 -15.27 27.06
CA ALA A 377 20.64 -15.53 26.08
C ALA A 377 20.40 -16.85 25.31
N CYS A 378 20.02 -17.94 26.01
CA CYS A 378 19.66 -19.20 25.37
C CYS A 378 18.47 -19.04 24.41
N PHE A 379 17.39 -18.36 24.83
CA PHE A 379 16.25 -18.10 23.96
C PHE A 379 16.61 -17.23 22.75
N LEU A 380 17.42 -16.18 22.93
CA LEU A 380 17.89 -15.34 21.83
C LEU A 380 18.76 -16.12 20.84
N VAL A 381 19.63 -17.01 21.32
CA VAL A 381 20.42 -17.91 20.46
C VAL A 381 19.51 -18.88 19.71
N MET A 382 18.50 -19.47 20.34
CA MET A 382 17.53 -20.34 19.68
C MET A 382 16.70 -19.59 18.63
N ILE A 383 16.20 -18.40 18.94
CA ILE A 383 15.44 -17.55 18.01
C ILE A 383 16.34 -17.11 16.84
N GLY A 384 17.55 -16.66 17.14
CA GLY A 384 18.52 -16.20 16.14
C GLY A 384 18.98 -17.32 15.21
N SER A 385 19.36 -18.48 15.76
CA SER A 385 19.74 -19.65 14.97
C SER A 385 18.59 -20.15 14.11
N LYS A 386 17.36 -20.18 14.65
CA LYS A 386 16.16 -20.57 13.88
C LYS A 386 15.85 -19.58 12.76
N GLY A 387 15.93 -18.28 13.04
CA GLY A 387 15.74 -17.22 12.05
C GLY A 387 16.79 -17.27 10.93
N LEU A 388 18.06 -17.46 11.29
CA LEU A 388 19.16 -17.62 10.34
C LEU A 388 18.99 -18.88 9.48
N HIS A 389 18.62 -20.00 10.10
CA HIS A 389 18.32 -21.25 9.39
C HIS A 389 17.16 -21.07 8.40
N ASP A 390 16.09 -20.37 8.80
CA ASP A 390 14.95 -20.11 7.92
C ASP A 390 15.35 -19.19 6.76
N PHE A 391 16.14 -18.14 7.01
CA PHE A 391 16.69 -17.26 5.98
C PHE A 391 17.60 -18.01 5.01
N ALA A 392 18.52 -18.83 5.52
CA ALA A 392 19.42 -19.65 4.72
C ALA A 392 18.65 -20.66 3.86
N LEU A 393 17.64 -21.34 4.41
CA LEU A 393 16.80 -22.26 3.64
C LEU A 393 16.02 -21.55 2.53
N ILE A 394 15.47 -20.37 2.79
CA ILE A 394 14.71 -19.61 1.79
C ILE A 394 15.62 -19.16 0.64
N ASN A 395 16.82 -18.68 0.94
CA ASN A 395 17.74 -18.13 -0.07
C ASN A 395 18.54 -19.21 -0.81
N LEU A 396 19.02 -20.24 -0.11
CA LEU A 396 19.90 -21.26 -0.68
C LEU A 396 19.12 -22.46 -1.27
N HIS A 397 18.00 -22.84 -0.66
CA HIS A 397 17.25 -24.05 -1.02
C HIS A 397 15.73 -23.84 -1.08
N PRO A 398 15.22 -23.00 -2.00
CA PRO A 398 13.82 -22.61 -2.05
C PRO A 398 12.84 -23.80 -2.24
N GLN A 399 13.27 -24.87 -2.91
CA GLN A 399 12.48 -26.09 -3.06
C GLN A 399 12.32 -26.85 -1.72
N SER A 400 13.38 -26.92 -0.92
CA SER A 400 13.34 -27.53 0.42
C SER A 400 12.51 -26.69 1.40
N ALA A 401 12.60 -25.35 1.29
CA ALA A 401 11.77 -24.44 2.07
C ALA A 401 10.27 -24.65 1.79
N LYS A 402 9.90 -24.86 0.52
CA LYS A 402 8.52 -25.17 0.12
C LYS A 402 8.04 -26.51 0.71
N ALA A 403 8.85 -27.56 0.62
CA ALA A 403 8.50 -28.88 1.15
C ALA A 403 8.28 -28.89 2.67
N LYS A 404 9.00 -28.03 3.40
CA LYS A 404 8.88 -27.88 4.86
C LYS A 404 7.81 -26.87 5.31
N GLY A 405 7.04 -26.28 4.38
CA GLY A 405 6.02 -25.28 4.72
C GLY A 405 6.59 -23.96 5.29
N LEU A 406 7.83 -23.63 4.93
CA LEU A 406 8.49 -22.36 5.30
C LEU A 406 8.04 -21.19 4.41
N CYS A 407 7.53 -21.47 3.22
CA CYS A 407 7.02 -20.47 2.29
C CYS A 407 5.54 -20.19 2.52
N TRP A 408 5.09 -18.99 2.13
CA TRP A 408 3.67 -18.67 2.08
C TRP A 408 2.95 -19.66 1.14
N PRO A 409 1.80 -20.23 1.54
CA PRO A 409 1.03 -21.17 0.72
C PRO A 409 0.65 -20.59 -0.65
N THR A 410 0.41 -19.28 -0.73
CA THR A 410 0.09 -18.59 -1.99
C THR A 410 1.23 -17.66 -2.37
N ASN A 411 2.15 -18.17 -3.19
CA ASN A 411 3.30 -17.40 -3.68
C ASN A 411 3.38 -17.46 -5.19
N GLU A 412 4.31 -16.70 -5.78
CA GLU A 412 4.49 -16.62 -7.24
C GLU A 412 4.79 -17.98 -7.89
N ARG A 413 5.22 -18.97 -7.10
CA ARG A 413 5.54 -20.35 -7.51
C ARG A 413 4.48 -21.36 -7.06
N MET A 414 3.22 -20.94 -7.00
CA MET A 414 2.10 -21.81 -6.66
C MET A 414 1.96 -22.93 -7.70
N LYS A 415 1.63 -24.15 -7.24
CA LYS A 415 1.39 -25.30 -8.13
C LYS A 415 0.29 -24.99 -9.16
N GLU A 416 -0.77 -24.33 -8.72
CA GLU A 416 -1.88 -23.89 -9.56
C GLU A 416 -1.44 -22.98 -10.72
N ILE A 417 -0.57 -22.01 -10.48
CA ILE A 417 -0.04 -21.12 -11.52
C ILE A 417 0.92 -21.88 -12.46
N ILE A 418 1.76 -22.75 -11.89
CA ILE A 418 2.82 -23.44 -12.63
C ILE A 418 2.24 -24.51 -13.55
N TYR A 419 1.39 -25.40 -13.02
CA TYR A 419 0.90 -26.55 -13.77
C TYR A 419 -0.17 -26.18 -14.79
N TYR A 420 -0.92 -25.11 -14.55
CA TYR A 420 -2.02 -24.68 -15.41
C TYR A 420 -1.75 -23.34 -16.12
N GLY A 421 -0.49 -22.86 -16.17
CA GLY A 421 -0.15 -21.50 -16.60
C GLY A 421 -0.84 -21.01 -17.87
N SER A 422 -0.84 -21.81 -18.94
CA SER A 422 -1.51 -21.46 -20.21
C SER A 422 -3.04 -21.37 -20.10
N LYS A 423 -3.66 -22.22 -19.28
CA LYS A 423 -5.10 -22.14 -18.99
C LYS A 423 -5.42 -20.98 -18.06
N VAL A 424 -4.59 -20.73 -17.05
CA VAL A 424 -4.77 -19.60 -16.15
C VAL A 424 -4.68 -18.27 -16.91
N GLU A 425 -3.78 -18.15 -17.89
CA GLU A 425 -3.73 -16.97 -18.76
C GLU A 425 -5.04 -16.75 -19.51
N SER A 426 -5.60 -17.79 -20.12
CA SER A 426 -6.87 -17.69 -20.84
C SER A 426 -8.04 -17.35 -19.91
N TRP A 427 -8.07 -17.95 -18.72
CA TRP A 427 -9.09 -17.68 -17.69
C TRP A 427 -9.01 -16.25 -17.16
N VAL A 428 -7.80 -15.76 -16.83
CA VAL A 428 -7.58 -14.36 -16.39
C VAL A 428 -8.01 -13.39 -17.48
N LYS A 429 -7.67 -13.67 -18.75
CA LYS A 429 -8.10 -12.84 -19.88
C LYS A 429 -9.62 -12.84 -20.04
N ALA A 430 -10.28 -14.00 -19.91
CA ALA A 430 -11.73 -14.09 -19.96
C ALA A 430 -12.40 -13.28 -18.83
N ILE A 431 -11.86 -13.36 -17.60
CA ILE A 431 -12.33 -12.57 -16.47
C ILE A 431 -12.21 -11.06 -16.74
N HIS A 432 -11.05 -10.60 -17.23
CA HIS A 432 -10.87 -9.18 -17.53
C HIS A 432 -11.78 -8.68 -18.65
N ILE A 433 -11.96 -9.48 -19.70
CA ILE A 433 -12.91 -9.17 -20.78
C ILE A 433 -14.32 -9.06 -20.19
N ALA A 434 -14.77 -10.05 -19.44
CA ALA A 434 -16.09 -10.04 -18.81
C ALA A 434 -16.29 -8.83 -17.87
N GLN A 435 -15.31 -8.52 -17.02
CA GLN A 435 -15.35 -7.34 -16.15
C GLN A 435 -15.45 -6.03 -16.94
N SER A 436 -14.70 -5.92 -18.04
CA SER A 436 -14.77 -4.74 -18.92
C SER A 436 -16.14 -4.61 -19.59
N THR A 437 -16.74 -5.72 -20.03
CA THR A 437 -18.07 -5.76 -20.63
C THR A 437 -19.16 -5.45 -19.61
N ILE A 438 -19.04 -5.96 -18.37
CA ILE A 438 -19.93 -5.62 -17.25
C ILE A 438 -19.89 -4.12 -16.99
N LEU A 439 -18.69 -3.54 -16.85
CA LEU A 439 -18.53 -2.13 -16.57
C LEU A 439 -19.07 -1.25 -17.72
N ALA A 440 -18.78 -1.61 -18.96
CA ALA A 440 -19.34 -0.94 -20.13
C ALA A 440 -20.88 -1.02 -20.15
N SER A 441 -21.46 -2.17 -19.79
CA SER A 441 -22.91 -2.38 -19.75
C SER A 441 -23.60 -1.62 -18.62
N LEU A 442 -22.94 -1.47 -17.47
CA LEU A 442 -23.46 -0.69 -16.33
C LEU A 442 -23.46 0.82 -16.59
N LEU A 443 -22.59 1.31 -17.47
CA LEU A 443 -22.57 2.72 -17.90
C LEU A 443 -23.68 3.07 -18.90
N VAL A 444 -24.39 2.06 -19.42
CA VAL A 444 -25.43 2.20 -20.43
C VAL A 444 -26.80 1.89 -19.84
N ILE A 445 -27.84 2.58 -20.32
CA ILE A 445 -29.24 2.35 -19.92
C ILE A 445 -29.61 0.88 -20.23
N PRO A 446 -30.33 0.16 -19.36
CA PRO A 446 -30.63 -1.27 -19.54
C PRO A 446 -31.12 -1.65 -20.95
N SER A 447 -32.00 -0.83 -21.55
CA SER A 447 -32.57 -1.05 -22.88
C SER A 447 -31.58 -0.91 -24.05
N MET A 448 -30.38 -0.38 -23.81
CA MET A 448 -29.32 -0.17 -24.82
C MET A 448 -28.10 -1.07 -24.59
N ARG A 449 -28.15 -1.97 -23.60
CA ARG A 449 -27.06 -2.92 -23.34
C ARG A 449 -26.94 -3.91 -24.51
N SER A 450 -25.72 -4.17 -24.94
CA SER A 450 -25.43 -5.13 -26.01
C SER A 450 -25.61 -6.55 -25.50
N CYS A 451 -26.71 -7.21 -25.91
CA CYS A 451 -26.98 -8.60 -25.53
C CYS A 451 -25.94 -9.56 -26.14
N GLU A 452 -25.40 -9.23 -27.32
CA GLU A 452 -24.40 -10.05 -28.01
C GLU A 452 -23.05 -10.03 -27.27
N ASP A 453 -22.59 -8.86 -26.81
CA ASP A 453 -21.33 -8.74 -26.07
C ASP A 453 -21.44 -9.43 -24.70
N LEU A 454 -22.59 -9.28 -24.02
CA LEU A 454 -22.84 -9.97 -22.75
C LEU A 454 -22.91 -11.49 -22.92
N LYS A 455 -23.55 -11.97 -23.99
CA LYS A 455 -23.64 -13.40 -24.29
C LYS A 455 -22.27 -14.00 -24.63
N THR A 456 -21.50 -13.33 -25.48
CA THR A 456 -20.15 -13.81 -25.84
C THR A 456 -19.21 -13.83 -24.64
N ALA A 457 -19.28 -12.82 -23.77
CA ALA A 457 -18.55 -12.83 -22.50
C ALA A 457 -19.02 -13.96 -21.57
N LEU A 458 -20.34 -14.22 -21.48
CA LEU A 458 -20.90 -15.30 -20.69
C LEU A 458 -20.42 -16.67 -21.19
N ASP A 459 -20.60 -16.96 -22.47
CA ASP A 459 -20.20 -18.22 -23.10
C ASP A 459 -18.69 -18.49 -22.88
N GLN A 460 -17.86 -17.45 -22.99
CA GLN A 460 -16.42 -17.55 -22.76
C GLN A 460 -16.08 -17.86 -21.29
N VAL A 461 -16.73 -17.18 -20.33
CA VAL A 461 -16.46 -17.42 -18.90
C VAL A 461 -17.01 -18.78 -18.46
N GLU A 462 -18.18 -19.21 -18.95
CA GLU A 462 -18.75 -20.53 -18.67
C GLU A 462 -17.83 -21.66 -19.17
N LEU A 463 -17.28 -21.53 -20.38
CA LEU A 463 -16.30 -22.48 -20.90
C LEU A 463 -15.04 -22.54 -20.02
N CYS A 464 -14.50 -21.39 -19.63
CA CYS A 464 -13.37 -21.33 -18.69
C CYS A 464 -13.71 -21.92 -17.31
N TYR A 465 -14.94 -21.72 -16.84
CA TYR A 465 -15.43 -22.28 -15.58
C TYR A 465 -15.49 -23.82 -15.63
N GLU A 466 -16.07 -24.41 -16.67
CA GLU A 466 -16.12 -25.86 -16.84
C GLU A 466 -14.70 -26.47 -16.88
N GLU A 467 -13.77 -25.83 -17.59
CA GLU A 467 -12.36 -26.23 -17.58
C GLU A 467 -11.74 -26.17 -16.19
N ALA A 468 -11.97 -25.09 -15.44
CA ALA A 468 -11.43 -24.91 -14.10
C ALA A 468 -12.01 -25.93 -13.10
N VAL A 469 -13.31 -26.25 -13.20
CA VAL A 469 -13.98 -27.28 -12.40
C VAL A 469 -13.41 -28.67 -12.71
N SER A 470 -13.18 -28.98 -13.99
CA SER A 470 -12.57 -30.27 -14.38
C SER A 470 -11.16 -30.46 -13.80
N CYS A 471 -10.47 -29.37 -13.51
CA CYS A 471 -9.13 -29.36 -12.91
C CYS A 471 -9.14 -29.18 -11.37
N ASP A 472 -10.32 -29.04 -10.73
CA ASP A 472 -10.48 -28.67 -9.32
C ASP A 472 -9.64 -27.43 -8.90
N HIS A 473 -9.56 -26.45 -9.81
CA HIS A 473 -8.67 -25.29 -9.67
C HIS A 473 -9.22 -24.22 -8.72
N LEU A 474 -8.34 -23.48 -8.04
CA LEU A 474 -8.73 -22.45 -7.05
C LEU A 474 -9.53 -21.29 -7.64
N LEU A 475 -9.35 -20.97 -8.91
CA LEU A 475 -10.09 -19.90 -9.61
C LEU A 475 -11.53 -20.28 -10.00
N MET A 476 -11.95 -21.53 -9.80
CA MET A 476 -13.32 -21.93 -10.17
C MET A 476 -14.38 -21.06 -9.49
N GLY A 477 -14.13 -20.63 -8.24
CA GLY A 477 -15.05 -19.79 -7.48
C GLY A 477 -15.21 -18.41 -8.10
N GLN A 478 -14.10 -17.79 -8.50
CA GLN A 478 -14.14 -16.48 -9.16
C GLN A 478 -14.81 -16.55 -10.53
N LEU A 479 -14.48 -17.56 -11.34
CA LEU A 479 -15.11 -17.74 -12.65
C LEU A 479 -16.61 -17.93 -12.54
N TYR A 480 -17.05 -18.68 -11.52
CA TYR A 480 -18.47 -18.83 -11.20
C TYR A 480 -19.13 -17.52 -10.74
N GLU A 481 -18.49 -16.75 -9.87
CA GLU A 481 -18.99 -15.43 -9.44
C GLU A 481 -19.14 -14.49 -10.65
N VAL A 482 -18.13 -14.43 -11.52
CA VAL A 482 -18.16 -13.59 -12.73
C VAL A 482 -19.23 -14.07 -13.71
N SER A 483 -19.37 -15.38 -13.94
CA SER A 483 -20.42 -15.90 -14.84
C SER A 483 -21.81 -15.56 -14.33
N LEU A 484 -22.06 -15.67 -13.02
CA LEU A 484 -23.33 -15.27 -12.41
C LEU A 484 -23.63 -13.78 -12.62
N TYR A 485 -22.66 -12.88 -12.42
CA TYR A 485 -22.86 -11.45 -12.63
C TYR A 485 -23.13 -11.10 -14.10
N VAL A 486 -22.38 -11.71 -15.04
CA VAL A 486 -22.63 -11.51 -16.47
C VAL A 486 -24.01 -12.06 -16.85
N HIS A 487 -24.38 -13.23 -16.33
CA HIS A 487 -25.67 -13.85 -16.59
C HIS A 487 -26.82 -13.00 -16.10
N GLU A 488 -26.74 -12.45 -14.89
CA GLU A 488 -27.75 -11.54 -14.33
C GLU A 488 -27.94 -10.30 -15.22
N LEU A 489 -26.83 -9.66 -15.64
CA LEU A 489 -26.87 -8.50 -16.53
C LEU A 489 -27.39 -8.85 -17.92
N TYR A 490 -27.07 -10.03 -18.44
CA TYR A 490 -27.58 -10.54 -19.70
C TYR A 490 -29.10 -10.75 -19.64
N VAL A 491 -29.61 -11.41 -18.60
CA VAL A 491 -31.04 -11.61 -18.38
C VAL A 491 -31.76 -10.27 -18.26
N GLU A 492 -31.20 -9.32 -17.51
CA GLU A 492 -31.76 -7.97 -17.39
C GLU A 492 -31.78 -7.23 -18.74
N ALA A 493 -30.69 -7.33 -19.53
CA ALA A 493 -30.61 -6.73 -20.85
C ALA A 493 -31.64 -7.33 -21.81
N VAL A 494 -31.80 -8.65 -21.83
CA VAL A 494 -32.80 -9.35 -22.65
C VAL A 494 -34.23 -8.98 -22.24
N ALA A 495 -34.49 -8.90 -20.93
CA ALA A 495 -35.81 -8.55 -20.41
C ALA A 495 -36.18 -7.08 -20.66
N SER A 496 -35.22 -6.17 -20.57
CA SER A 496 -35.41 -4.73 -20.73
C SER A 496 -35.27 -4.22 -22.17
N SER A 497 -34.71 -5.02 -23.07
CA SER A 497 -34.57 -4.66 -24.48
C SER A 497 -35.92 -4.70 -25.21
N PRO A 498 -36.49 -3.55 -25.61
CA PRO A 498 -37.71 -3.53 -26.41
C PRO A 498 -37.48 -4.16 -27.80
N PHE A 499 -36.22 -4.20 -28.24
CA PHE A 499 -35.80 -4.72 -29.53
C PHE A 499 -35.88 -6.25 -29.63
N HIS A 500 -35.78 -6.96 -28.49
CA HIS A 500 -35.84 -8.42 -28.50
C HIS A 500 -37.27 -8.95 -28.49
N ARG A 501 -38.22 -8.23 -27.88
CA ARG A 501 -39.63 -8.66 -27.77
C ARG A 501 -40.47 -8.38 -29.00
N ILE A 502 -40.17 -7.33 -29.77
CA ILE A 502 -41.04 -6.90 -30.88
C ILE A 502 -40.54 -7.41 -32.23
N GLY A 503 -39.28 -7.85 -32.33
CA GLY A 503 -38.64 -8.12 -33.62
C GLY A 503 -38.51 -6.82 -34.42
N PHE A 504 -37.33 -6.53 -34.95
CA PHE A 504 -37.15 -5.31 -35.73
C PHE A 504 -38.06 -5.33 -36.96
N PRO A 505 -38.96 -4.34 -37.16
CA PRO A 505 -39.50 -4.08 -38.48
C PRO A 505 -38.32 -3.64 -39.33
N THR A 506 -37.79 -4.53 -40.15
CA THR A 506 -36.64 -4.26 -41.03
C THR A 506 -36.83 -3.01 -41.89
N LYS A 507 -38.08 -2.65 -42.17
CA LYS A 507 -38.47 -1.40 -42.83
C LYS A 507 -38.14 -0.15 -42.02
N ASP A 508 -38.44 -0.11 -40.73
CA ASP A 508 -38.29 1.09 -39.91
C ASP A 508 -36.81 1.39 -39.62
N MET A 509 -35.99 0.34 -39.50
CA MET A 509 -34.53 0.48 -39.42
C MET A 509 -33.93 0.92 -40.75
N ALA A 510 -34.36 0.37 -41.88
CA ALA A 510 -33.90 0.84 -43.18
C ALA A 510 -34.27 2.33 -43.41
N GLU A 511 -35.44 2.75 -42.94
CA GLU A 511 -35.89 4.13 -42.99
C GLU A 511 -35.05 5.02 -42.06
N LEU A 512 -34.84 4.64 -40.79
CA LEU A 512 -34.02 5.40 -39.85
C LEU A 512 -32.56 5.51 -40.31
N THR A 513 -31.99 4.39 -40.80
CA THR A 513 -30.63 4.35 -41.34
C THR A 513 -30.54 5.21 -42.59
N GLY A 514 -31.55 5.17 -43.47
CA GLY A 514 -31.67 6.07 -44.61
C GLY A 514 -31.76 7.54 -44.20
N VAL A 515 -32.50 7.87 -43.14
CA VAL A 515 -32.60 9.24 -42.61
C VAL A 515 -31.28 9.70 -41.99
N LEU A 516 -30.59 8.84 -41.24
CA LEU A 516 -29.28 9.14 -40.66
C LEU A 516 -28.21 9.30 -41.74
N GLN A 517 -28.22 8.45 -42.77
CA GLN A 517 -27.32 8.56 -43.92
C GLN A 517 -27.60 9.85 -44.68
N ARG A 518 -28.87 10.17 -44.98
CA ARG A 518 -29.24 11.46 -45.59
C ARG A 518 -28.81 12.66 -44.73
N ARG A 519 -28.88 12.56 -43.41
CA ARG A 519 -28.40 13.62 -42.49
C ARG A 519 -26.87 13.73 -42.53
N LYS A 520 -26.15 12.61 -42.57
CA LYS A 520 -24.69 12.55 -42.71
C LYS A 520 -24.23 13.13 -44.05
N ASP A 521 -24.92 12.78 -45.14
CA ASP A 521 -24.65 13.28 -46.49
C ASP A 521 -24.95 14.78 -46.60
N ARG A 522 -26.07 15.24 -46.03
CA ARG A 522 -26.35 16.68 -45.90
C ARG A 522 -25.32 17.40 -45.05
N GLN A 523 -24.79 16.78 -44.00
CA GLN A 523 -23.70 17.35 -43.20
C GLN A 523 -22.35 17.35 -43.93
N LEU A 524 -22.13 16.46 -44.89
CA LEU A 524 -20.95 16.45 -45.76
C LEU A 524 -21.01 17.56 -46.84
N LEU A 525 -22.22 17.93 -47.26
CA LEU A 525 -22.46 19.04 -48.21
C LEU A 525 -22.37 20.44 -47.57
N LEU A 526 -22.29 20.52 -46.23
CA LEU A 526 -22.08 21.80 -45.53
C LEU A 526 -20.62 22.25 -45.65
N SER A 527 -20.41 23.53 -45.95
CA SER A 527 -19.05 24.11 -45.95
C SER A 527 -18.35 23.87 -44.60
N THR A 528 -17.03 23.74 -44.63
CA THR A 528 -16.20 23.47 -43.44
C THR A 528 -16.44 24.48 -42.32
N ARG A 529 -16.77 25.73 -42.66
CA ARG A 529 -17.14 26.79 -41.71
C ARG A 529 -18.48 26.51 -41.03
N THR A 530 -19.51 26.15 -41.79
CA THR A 530 -20.85 25.84 -41.26
C THR A 530 -20.83 24.58 -40.40
N ARG A 531 -20.03 23.57 -40.78
CA ARG A 531 -19.85 22.33 -40.01
C ARG A 531 -19.21 22.58 -38.65
N ARG A 532 -18.20 23.47 -38.57
CA ARG A 532 -17.60 23.89 -37.30
C ARG A 532 -18.60 24.63 -36.41
N VAL A 533 -19.42 25.51 -36.98
CA VAL A 533 -20.45 26.25 -36.23
C VAL A 533 -21.53 25.31 -35.70
N LEU A 534 -21.99 24.35 -36.51
CA LEU A 534 -22.97 23.33 -36.10
C LEU A 534 -22.41 22.40 -35.03
N ASN A 535 -21.15 21.97 -35.14
CA ASN A 535 -20.50 21.18 -34.10
C ASN A 535 -20.34 21.99 -32.81
N LYS A 536 -19.95 23.26 -32.88
CA LYS A 536 -19.90 24.15 -31.71
C LYS A 536 -21.28 24.36 -31.07
N LEU A 537 -22.33 24.50 -31.88
CA LEU A 537 -23.72 24.60 -31.40
C LEU A 537 -24.22 23.28 -30.79
N ASN A 538 -23.88 22.13 -31.36
CA ASN A 538 -24.24 20.83 -30.80
C ASN A 538 -23.49 20.57 -29.50
N ILE A 539 -22.21 20.93 -29.40
CA ILE A 539 -21.42 20.87 -28.15
C ILE A 539 -22.01 21.82 -27.11
N ALA A 540 -22.41 23.04 -27.51
CA ALA A 540 -23.06 24.00 -26.61
C ALA A 540 -24.46 23.54 -26.16
N ARG A 541 -25.17 22.77 -27.00
CA ARG A 541 -26.50 22.21 -26.71
C ARG A 541 -26.44 20.93 -25.90
N SER A 542 -25.38 20.13 -26.03
CA SER A 542 -25.14 18.91 -25.24
C SER A 542 -24.53 19.19 -23.88
N TRP A 543 -24.16 20.43 -23.58
CA TRP A 543 -23.68 20.83 -22.25
C TRP A 543 -24.88 20.97 -21.29
N PRO A 544 -25.06 20.09 -20.30
CA PRO A 544 -26.09 20.27 -19.30
C PRO A 544 -25.70 21.44 -18.40
N ARG A 545 -26.67 22.29 -18.05
CA ARG A 545 -26.52 23.38 -17.07
C ARG A 545 -25.92 22.84 -15.75
N ARG A 546 -24.64 23.10 -15.48
CA ARG A 546 -24.11 23.27 -14.12
C ARG A 546 -22.81 24.10 -14.10
N ALA A 547 -22.84 25.09 -13.20
CA ALA A 547 -21.76 25.91 -12.65
C ALA A 547 -21.04 26.91 -13.59
N ARG A 548 -21.28 28.20 -13.30
CA ARG A 548 -20.40 29.34 -13.67
C ARG A 548 -18.94 29.03 -13.30
N PRO A 549 -17.99 29.38 -14.17
CA PRO A 549 -16.71 29.93 -13.76
C PRO A 549 -16.72 31.45 -13.95
N TYR A 550 -16.12 32.12 -12.98
CA TYR A 550 -15.75 33.53 -13.06
C TYR A 550 -14.82 33.79 -14.26
N ALA A 551 -14.97 34.97 -14.86
CA ALA A 551 -13.98 35.57 -15.76
C ALA A 551 -12.61 35.73 -15.04
N PRO A 552 -11.51 35.75 -15.79
CA PRO A 552 -10.92 37.05 -16.16
C PRO A 552 -10.68 37.17 -17.69
N GLU A 553 -11.04 38.29 -18.29
CA GLU A 553 -10.13 39.40 -18.67
C GLU A 553 -9.08 39.03 -19.73
N ASN A 554 -9.52 39.13 -20.99
CA ASN A 554 -9.02 40.08 -21.98
C ASN A 554 -7.58 40.62 -21.83
N THR A 555 -6.64 40.05 -22.58
CA THR A 555 -5.61 40.82 -23.29
C THR A 555 -5.37 40.19 -24.65
N GLY A 556 -5.96 40.78 -25.68
CA GLY A 556 -5.59 40.54 -27.07
C GLY A 556 -4.45 41.45 -27.51
N TRP A 557 -3.88 41.08 -28.66
CA TRP A 557 -3.06 41.91 -29.56
C TRP A 557 -1.60 42.10 -29.19
N ASN A 558 -0.78 41.10 -29.52
CA ASN A 558 0.39 41.22 -30.41
C ASN A 558 1.23 39.94 -30.34
N ARG A 559 1.18 39.08 -31.37
CA ARG A 559 2.31 38.26 -31.86
C ARG A 559 1.83 37.32 -32.96
N ALA A 560 1.69 37.87 -34.17
CA ALA A 560 1.90 37.08 -35.36
C ALA A 560 3.41 36.85 -35.52
N ARG A 561 3.96 35.85 -34.82
CA ARG A 561 5.28 35.28 -35.12
C ARG A 561 5.18 33.77 -34.99
N ILE A 562 5.13 33.13 -36.16
CA ILE A 562 5.48 31.73 -36.47
C ILE A 562 5.24 30.73 -35.31
N ALA A 563 4.01 30.26 -35.19
CA ALA A 563 3.70 29.07 -34.42
C ALA A 563 4.27 27.83 -35.16
N VAL A 564 5.50 27.44 -34.83
CA VAL A 564 6.06 26.14 -35.23
C VAL A 564 5.56 25.10 -34.22
N GLY A 565 4.88 24.05 -34.69
CA GLY A 565 4.47 22.94 -33.81
C GLY A 565 5.69 22.25 -33.20
N VAL A 566 5.58 21.77 -31.95
CA VAL A 566 6.71 21.19 -31.19
C VAL A 566 7.44 20.10 -31.99
N GLN A 567 6.70 19.23 -32.71
CA GLN A 567 7.30 18.22 -33.57
C GLN A 567 8.15 18.83 -34.69
N LYS A 568 7.67 19.87 -35.37
CA LYS A 568 8.41 20.54 -36.45
C LYS A 568 9.66 21.24 -35.93
N PHE A 569 9.63 21.78 -34.70
CA PHE A 569 10.82 22.34 -34.06
C PHE A 569 11.86 21.25 -33.81
N LEU A 570 11.44 20.12 -33.23
CA LEU A 570 12.32 19.00 -32.92
C LEU A 570 12.93 18.38 -34.19
N ASP A 571 12.14 18.27 -35.26
CA ASP A 571 12.63 17.78 -36.55
C ASP A 571 13.70 18.72 -37.13
N ALA A 572 13.47 20.04 -37.09
CA ALA A 572 14.41 21.05 -37.60
C ALA A 572 15.72 21.12 -36.79
N GLU A 573 15.64 20.99 -35.47
CA GLU A 573 16.82 20.95 -34.56
C GLU A 573 17.61 19.65 -34.69
N SER A 574 16.90 18.53 -34.88
CA SER A 574 17.54 17.24 -35.11
C SER A 574 18.41 17.26 -36.37
N ASP A 575 17.98 17.98 -37.42
CA ASP A 575 18.73 18.09 -38.66
C ASP A 575 19.93 19.06 -38.54
N SER A 576 19.84 20.10 -37.71
CA SER A 576 20.94 21.06 -37.51
C SER A 576 22.11 20.52 -36.67
N HIS A 577 21.89 19.48 -35.86
CA HIS A 577 22.86 18.96 -34.89
C HIS A 577 23.46 17.60 -35.24
N GLN A 578 23.25 17.08 -36.46
CA GLN A 578 23.81 15.79 -36.93
C GLN A 578 25.32 15.79 -37.24
N SER A 579 26.04 16.91 -37.07
CA SER A 579 27.49 16.97 -37.36
C SER A 579 28.36 16.26 -36.30
N ALA A 580 29.42 15.59 -36.75
CA ALA A 580 30.32 14.75 -35.93
C ALA A 580 31.01 15.42 -34.72
N SER A 581 30.98 16.75 -34.60
CA SER A 581 31.55 17.50 -33.47
C SER A 581 30.70 17.45 -32.20
N VAL A 582 29.38 17.18 -32.31
CA VAL A 582 28.45 17.16 -31.15
C VAL A 582 28.61 15.89 -30.30
N LEU A 583 29.12 14.81 -30.89
CA LEU A 583 29.33 13.52 -30.22
C LEU A 583 30.56 13.48 -29.29
N ALA A 584 31.45 14.49 -29.35
CA ALA A 584 32.73 14.49 -28.64
C ALA A 584 32.75 15.25 -27.29
N ALA A 585 31.63 15.87 -26.89
CA ALA A 585 31.57 16.55 -25.60
C ALA A 585 31.61 15.55 -24.43
N THR A 586 32.43 15.85 -23.43
CA THR A 586 32.73 14.96 -22.29
C THR A 586 31.85 15.22 -21.06
N ASP A 587 30.91 16.18 -21.11
CA ASP A 587 30.16 16.69 -19.95
C ASP A 587 28.67 16.27 -19.92
N TRP A 588 28.27 15.24 -20.66
CA TRP A 588 26.89 14.74 -20.66
C TRP A 588 26.50 14.18 -19.28
N LYS A 589 25.48 14.79 -18.66
CA LYS A 589 24.83 14.30 -17.43
C LYS A 589 23.62 13.45 -17.80
N ALA A 590 23.49 12.26 -17.22
CA ALA A 590 22.34 11.38 -17.46
C ALA A 590 21.08 11.92 -16.78
N VAL A 591 19.93 11.85 -17.47
CA VAL A 591 18.64 12.40 -17.00
C VAL A 591 17.59 11.31 -16.88
N ASN A 592 17.51 10.41 -17.89
CA ASN A 592 16.60 9.26 -17.95
C ASN A 592 15.16 9.56 -17.48
N SER A 593 14.59 10.69 -17.94
CA SER A 593 13.28 11.18 -17.49
C SER A 593 12.35 11.44 -18.67
N VAL A 594 11.04 11.32 -18.46
CA VAL A 594 10.02 11.59 -19.49
C VAL A 594 9.50 13.01 -19.32
N PHE A 595 9.59 13.80 -20.39
CA PHE A 595 9.13 15.19 -20.44
C PHE A 595 7.91 15.32 -21.35
N SER A 596 6.94 16.15 -20.96
CA SER A 596 5.92 16.70 -21.84
C SER A 596 6.36 18.07 -22.33
N LEU A 597 6.52 18.21 -23.65
CA LEU A 597 6.80 19.50 -24.28
C LEU A 597 5.51 20.10 -24.83
N LYS A 598 5.30 21.39 -24.54
CA LYS A 598 4.11 22.13 -24.94
C LYS A 598 4.50 23.52 -25.43
N CYS A 599 3.96 23.93 -26.58
CA CYS A 599 3.99 25.32 -26.99
C CYS A 599 2.68 25.97 -26.49
N PRO A 600 2.73 27.02 -25.66
CA PRO A 600 1.54 27.60 -25.02
C PRO A 600 0.54 28.19 -26.04
N ASP A 601 1.02 28.57 -27.22
CA ASP A 601 0.24 29.27 -28.24
C ASP A 601 -0.36 28.37 -29.32
N THR A 602 0.01 27.08 -29.37
CA THR A 602 -0.60 26.11 -30.29
C THR A 602 -1.52 25.15 -29.54
N ASN A 603 -2.71 24.90 -30.10
CA ASN A 603 -3.60 23.81 -29.68
C ASN A 603 -3.01 22.41 -30.02
N ASP A 604 -1.74 22.35 -30.41
CA ASP A 604 -1.08 21.09 -30.71
C ASP A 604 -0.89 20.30 -29.41
N SER A 605 -1.16 19.00 -29.52
CA SER A 605 -1.03 18.01 -28.45
C SER A 605 0.34 18.08 -27.79
N GLU A 606 0.35 18.02 -26.45
CA GLU A 606 1.56 17.80 -25.65
C GLU A 606 2.33 16.60 -26.20
N LEU A 607 3.60 16.81 -26.53
CA LEU A 607 4.46 15.75 -27.04
C LEU A 607 5.27 15.15 -25.90
N LEU A 608 5.17 13.84 -25.71
CA LEU A 608 5.96 13.12 -24.72
C LEU A 608 7.28 12.65 -25.33
N ILE A 609 8.38 13.04 -24.71
CA ILE A 609 9.74 12.65 -25.11
C ILE A 609 10.47 12.01 -23.93
N SER A 610 11.37 11.07 -24.23
CA SER A 610 12.29 10.50 -23.25
C SER A 610 13.62 11.24 -23.35
N VAL A 611 14.01 11.96 -22.30
CA VAL A 611 15.27 12.70 -22.22
C VAL A 611 16.32 11.81 -21.58
N LEU A 612 17.37 11.51 -22.34
CA LEU A 612 18.43 10.59 -21.97
C LEU A 612 19.56 11.29 -21.22
N ALA A 613 20.02 12.43 -21.75
CA ALA A 613 21.13 13.19 -21.19
C ALA A 613 21.06 14.68 -21.55
N TRP A 614 21.78 15.51 -20.80
CA TRP A 614 21.91 16.95 -21.02
C TRP A 614 23.37 17.39 -20.84
N SER A 615 23.82 18.30 -21.70
CA SER A 615 25.14 18.96 -21.61
C SER A 615 24.94 20.43 -21.31
N GLU A 616 25.53 20.88 -20.20
CA GLU A 616 25.44 22.26 -19.73
C GLU A 616 26.33 23.19 -20.55
N SER A 617 27.51 22.73 -20.99
CA SER A 617 28.43 23.54 -21.80
C SER A 617 27.92 23.78 -23.23
N LEU A 618 27.12 22.86 -23.77
CA LEU A 618 26.57 22.96 -25.13
C LEU A 618 25.14 23.49 -25.18
N ASP A 619 24.46 23.60 -24.03
CA ASP A 619 23.02 23.90 -23.95
C ASP A 619 22.16 22.96 -24.82
N LEU A 620 22.57 21.68 -24.89
CA LEU A 620 21.96 20.64 -25.74
C LEU A 620 21.33 19.52 -24.89
N VAL A 621 20.17 19.06 -25.34
CA VAL A 621 19.43 17.93 -24.75
C VAL A 621 19.41 16.77 -25.74
N ARG A 622 19.78 15.59 -25.25
CA ARG A 622 19.70 14.32 -25.98
C ARG A 622 18.40 13.61 -25.63
N TRP A 623 17.61 13.26 -26.62
CA TRP A 623 16.27 12.72 -26.44
C TRP A 623 15.90 11.65 -27.48
N CYS A 624 14.83 10.91 -27.21
CA CYS A 624 14.18 10.03 -28.17
C CYS A 624 12.65 10.09 -28.04
N THR A 625 11.96 9.85 -29.16
CA THR A 625 10.50 9.73 -29.18
C THR A 625 10.07 8.48 -28.42
N ILE A 626 9.04 8.60 -27.58
CA ILE A 626 8.39 7.44 -26.96
C ILE A 626 7.51 6.82 -28.04
N GLN A 627 8.07 5.88 -28.82
CA GLN A 627 7.33 5.19 -29.87
C GLN A 627 6.26 4.26 -29.26
N ASP A 628 5.13 4.16 -29.95
CA ASP A 628 4.18 3.08 -29.72
C ASP A 628 4.91 1.73 -29.79
N PRO A 629 4.67 0.80 -28.86
CA PRO A 629 5.40 -0.48 -28.74
C PRO A 629 5.31 -1.41 -29.97
N SER A 630 4.61 -1.00 -31.03
CA SER A 630 4.45 -1.71 -32.30
C SER A 630 5.52 -1.42 -33.37
N SER A 631 6.37 -0.39 -33.23
CA SER A 631 7.44 -0.12 -34.21
C SER A 631 8.79 -0.66 -33.75
N VAL A 632 9.20 -1.80 -34.31
CA VAL A 632 10.54 -2.38 -34.10
C VAL A 632 11.52 -1.69 -35.05
N GLY A 633 12.04 -0.54 -34.62
CA GLY A 633 13.15 0.18 -35.25
C GLY A 633 14.10 0.71 -34.18
N ILE A 634 15.40 0.72 -34.46
CA ILE A 634 16.42 1.28 -33.55
C ILE A 634 16.04 2.75 -33.30
N SER A 635 15.71 3.09 -32.06
CA SER A 635 15.34 4.45 -31.67
C SER A 635 16.52 5.39 -31.92
N GLN A 636 16.41 6.22 -32.94
CA GLN A 636 17.45 7.18 -33.32
C GLN A 636 17.54 8.27 -32.25
N GLU A 637 18.71 8.42 -31.62
CA GLU A 637 18.97 9.50 -30.67
C GLU A 637 18.97 10.83 -31.42
N GLN A 638 18.19 11.79 -30.94
CA GLN A 638 18.08 13.13 -31.51
C GLN A 638 18.51 14.18 -30.48
N TYR A 639 18.80 15.39 -30.96
CA TYR A 639 19.32 16.50 -30.17
C TYR A 639 18.49 17.76 -30.42
N PHE A 640 18.32 18.60 -29.40
CA PHE A 640 17.82 19.97 -29.58
C PHE A 640 18.51 20.94 -28.61
N SER A 641 18.63 22.21 -29.02
CA SER A 641 19.15 23.30 -28.20
C SER A 641 18.09 23.88 -27.26
N LEU A 642 18.42 24.00 -25.98
CA LEU A 642 17.58 24.68 -24.97
C LEU A 642 17.47 26.18 -25.25
N LYS A 643 18.51 26.82 -25.79
CA LYS A 643 18.46 28.21 -26.25
C LYS A 643 17.41 28.39 -27.34
N ASN A 644 17.40 27.52 -28.34
CA ASN A 644 16.43 27.61 -29.43
C ASN A 644 15.04 27.25 -28.93
N ALA A 645 14.89 26.20 -28.11
CA ALA A 645 13.60 25.85 -27.49
C ALA A 645 12.96 27.02 -26.73
N ARG A 646 13.76 27.83 -26.01
CA ARG A 646 13.32 29.06 -25.36
C ARG A 646 12.89 30.14 -26.35
N GLN A 647 13.65 30.35 -27.42
CA GLN A 647 13.30 31.32 -28.47
C GLN A 647 11.96 30.96 -29.16
N TYR A 648 11.66 29.67 -29.29
CA TYR A 648 10.39 29.16 -29.80
C TYR A 648 9.28 29.06 -28.74
N GLY A 649 9.54 29.46 -27.49
CA GLY A 649 8.54 29.48 -26.41
C GLY A 649 8.09 28.10 -25.92
N ILE A 650 8.91 27.07 -26.11
CA ILE A 650 8.58 25.69 -25.71
C ILE A 650 8.71 25.56 -24.19
N GLN A 651 7.64 25.10 -23.55
CA GLN A 651 7.59 24.79 -22.12
C GLN A 651 7.70 23.28 -21.92
N GLY A 652 8.42 22.86 -20.88
CA GLY A 652 8.55 21.46 -20.48
C GLY A 652 7.86 21.18 -19.15
N GLY A 653 7.30 19.97 -19.00
CA GLY A 653 6.85 19.41 -17.73
C GLY A 653 7.43 18.01 -17.52
N ILE A 654 7.80 17.64 -16.30
CA ILE A 654 8.28 16.27 -16.00
C ILE A 654 7.05 15.38 -15.74
N VAL A 655 6.97 14.27 -16.48
CA VAL A 655 5.91 13.25 -16.34
C VAL A 655 6.39 12.06 -15.52
N SER A 656 7.65 11.65 -15.68
CA SER A 656 8.28 10.60 -14.89
C SER A 656 9.75 10.93 -14.66
N CYS A 657 10.21 10.80 -13.43
CA CYS A 657 11.54 11.23 -13.00
C CYS A 657 12.49 10.03 -12.85
N GLY A 658 13.62 10.06 -13.56
CA GLY A 658 14.74 9.13 -13.38
C GLY A 658 15.74 9.68 -12.35
N ASP A 659 16.47 10.73 -12.73
CA ASP A 659 17.36 11.49 -11.84
C ASP A 659 16.78 12.90 -11.59
N ALA A 660 16.43 13.20 -10.33
CA ALA A 660 15.66 14.39 -9.97
C ALA A 660 16.43 15.69 -10.23
N ASP A 661 17.70 15.74 -9.85
CA ASP A 661 18.49 16.98 -9.88
C ASP A 661 18.75 17.42 -11.33
N SER A 662 19.07 16.46 -12.21
CA SER A 662 19.30 16.69 -13.64
C SER A 662 18.00 17.06 -14.38
N GLY A 663 16.87 16.47 -14.01
CA GLY A 663 15.55 16.80 -14.58
C GLY A 663 15.09 18.22 -14.22
N PHE A 664 15.25 18.63 -12.96
CA PHE A 664 14.92 19.99 -12.52
C PHE A 664 15.80 21.06 -13.17
N ALA A 665 17.08 20.79 -13.40
CA ALA A 665 17.98 21.72 -14.07
C ALA A 665 17.50 22.07 -15.50
N ILE A 666 16.99 21.08 -16.25
CA ILE A 666 16.44 21.28 -17.60
C ILE A 666 15.15 22.11 -17.55
N LEU A 667 14.24 21.82 -16.60
CA LEU A 667 13.04 22.63 -16.42
C LEU A 667 13.36 24.08 -16.06
N GLN A 668 14.33 24.27 -15.16
CA GLN A 668 14.78 25.59 -14.78
C GLN A 668 15.38 26.31 -16.00
N ALA A 669 16.22 25.64 -16.79
CA ALA A 669 16.81 26.20 -18.01
C ALA A 669 15.74 26.62 -19.04
N LEU A 670 14.68 25.82 -19.25
CA LEU A 670 13.55 26.15 -20.13
C LEU A 670 12.70 27.33 -19.61
N SER A 671 12.65 27.54 -18.30
CA SER A 671 11.84 28.59 -17.67
C SER A 671 12.49 29.98 -17.64
N ILE A 672 13.80 30.08 -17.90
CA ILE A 672 14.53 31.36 -17.88
C ILE A 672 14.20 32.17 -19.14
N PRO A 673 13.68 33.41 -19.02
CA PRO A 673 13.41 34.26 -20.17
C PRO A 673 14.70 34.64 -20.90
N SER A 674 14.70 34.52 -22.22
CA SER A 674 15.82 34.91 -23.09
C SER A 674 16.15 36.40 -22.92
N THR A 675 17.35 36.71 -22.44
CA THR A 675 17.86 38.09 -22.28
C THR A 675 18.70 38.58 -23.48
N ASP A 676 18.91 37.77 -24.51
CA ASP A 676 19.75 38.15 -25.66
C ASP A 676 18.96 38.95 -26.71
N PRO A 677 19.55 40.02 -27.29
CA PRO A 677 18.99 40.71 -28.44
C PRO A 677 19.01 39.81 -29.68
N GLU A 678 17.91 39.88 -30.44
CA GLU A 678 17.57 39.13 -31.64
C GLU A 678 18.72 39.10 -32.68
N PRO A 679 19.24 37.93 -33.09
CA PRO A 679 20.20 37.85 -34.19
C PRO A 679 19.50 38.05 -35.54
N GLN A 680 19.92 39.07 -36.29
CA GLN A 680 19.50 39.27 -37.68
C GLN A 680 20.12 38.19 -38.57
N LEU A 681 19.29 37.36 -39.21
CA LEU A 681 19.72 36.46 -40.29
C LEU A 681 19.71 37.21 -41.65
N PRO A 682 20.63 36.88 -42.57
CA PRO A 682 20.92 37.69 -43.74
C PRO A 682 19.89 37.49 -44.86
N THR A 683 19.40 38.59 -45.41
CA THR A 683 18.65 38.65 -46.67
C THR A 683 19.61 38.54 -47.85
N SER A 684 19.45 37.50 -48.67
CA SER A 684 20.02 37.45 -50.02
C SER A 684 19.15 38.27 -50.97
N ASP A 685 19.69 39.37 -51.51
CA ASP A 685 19.59 39.72 -52.93
C ASP A 685 20.43 40.99 -53.18
N GLY A 686 21.25 40.96 -54.23
CA GLY A 686 22.26 41.95 -54.58
C GLY A 686 21.72 43.19 -55.30
N ASP A 687 22.42 44.32 -55.18
CA ASP A 687 23.30 44.83 -56.24
C ASP A 687 23.83 46.26 -55.96
N MET A 688 25.06 46.48 -56.45
CA MET A 688 25.69 47.76 -56.85
C MET A 688 26.18 48.81 -55.82
N LEU A 689 27.52 48.83 -55.66
CA LEU A 689 28.44 49.93 -55.99
C LEU A 689 28.20 51.35 -55.39
N ARG A 690 29.01 51.75 -54.39
CA ARG A 690 30.19 52.66 -54.57
C ARG A 690 30.77 53.18 -53.24
N LEU A 691 32.10 53.04 -53.15
CA LEU A 691 33.12 53.84 -52.46
C LEU A 691 32.71 55.21 -51.87
N ASN A 692 33.03 55.45 -50.60
CA ASN A 692 34.22 56.24 -50.18
C ASN A 692 34.31 56.35 -48.64
N THR A 693 35.49 56.03 -48.12
CA THR A 693 36.09 56.52 -46.85
C THR A 693 36.25 58.05 -46.85
N PRO A 694 36.65 58.76 -45.76
CA PRO A 694 37.27 58.30 -44.49
C PRO A 694 36.77 58.99 -43.18
N ALA A 695 37.40 58.58 -42.07
CA ALA A 695 37.93 59.41 -40.97
C ALA A 695 37.23 59.40 -39.59
N LEU A 696 38.01 58.87 -38.62
CA LEU A 696 38.34 59.42 -37.29
C LEU A 696 37.20 59.78 -36.31
N LEU A 697 37.01 58.92 -35.29
CA LEU A 697 37.53 59.12 -33.92
C LEU A 697 37.38 57.83 -33.11
#